data_AF-A0A3D1SWC0-F1
#
_entry.id   AF-A0A3D1SWC0-F1
#
_cell.length_a   1.000
_cell.length_b   1.000
_cell.length_c   1.000
_cell.angle_alpha   90.00
_cell.angle_beta   90.00
_cell.angle_gamma   90.00
#
_symmetry.space_group_name_H-M   'P 1'
#
loop_
_entity.id
_entity.type
_entity.pdbx_description
1 polymer ?
#
loop_
_entity_poly.entity_id
_entity_poly.type
_entity_poly.pdbx_seq_one_letter_code
_entity_poly.pdbx_strand_id
1 'polypeptide(L)'
;MNRLIKLAQAQASGMNMSFLFDAERRLFSIGYNVQECRLDGSYYDFLASEARLASYVAIARSDVPNEHWFTLGRPFSVLDGRTTLLSWNGTMFEYLMPLLLKRVFSGSLLETAYKAAVARHINYGKARGIPWGISEAAFSALDNNKVYQYQAFGVPGLGLKRGLEQDLVVAPYASMLALPIAPQKAVANLKALESIGMLGRFGFFDSIDYTRQRRPEGERGVIIYATMAHHQGMSLVAINNFLNNNLMQQRFHRDLRVKAAEPLLYERVPTKPQMSRIPPGYEATPKLAPLIQAPVSGRFLTPHTAIPRTQLLSNGALHVMVTNAGGSYCRYHETDITRWRSDTTRDNWGEFLYVRDCESGAQWSAAYHPSRHTGKRYSVSFTPDRAEFHRRDAGFETTMEVIVSPEENAEVRRVTLTNRSAHRRTLELTSYMELALANHSEDLAHPAFSKLFVETTFLKEHGALIARRKPKSRDEKTIWAGHMIAGPGELMGYETNRERFLGRDRSVRNPQALEDDLANSSGYVLDPVFSLRTRVTIKPGERARFVLITTAGQTREELVSIFEKYKEPNTAEAAESAFEMAWTQSQLELRHLRLQPDAVRRFQELANHVLYPNPRLRPTGGRLRLNSLNKTRLWAYGISGDLPIIALTVTDVKELDFVQEILTAHTYLRTKGLKADLVILNYESGSYFQPLQESLRRMAQAHAMLTGLDQPGGVFLRTISHMPDDDVLLILASARVLLVAARGTLAQQLGNQADNTNWPPRLKGQKRFEEYPRAEFPTPNTEFFNGFGGFSKDGKEYIIQLPAKVKTPSPWINVLSNEHFGALVTESAMGTVWFGNSQLNRLLPWSNDPISDPPSDAIYIRDEDTGAFWNATPSPVLTDTSYRVRHGQGYTVYEN
;
A
#
# COMPACT_ATOMS: atom_id res chain seq x y z
N MET A 1 52.90 -18.00 15.86
CA MET A 1 53.24 -16.65 15.34
C MET A 1 53.75 -16.68 13.89
N ASN A 2 54.86 -17.36 13.59
CA ASN A 2 55.47 -17.33 12.23
C ASN A 2 54.54 -17.83 11.10
N ARG A 3 53.71 -18.84 11.36
CA ARG A 3 52.67 -19.29 10.42
C ARG A 3 51.62 -18.20 10.14
N LEU A 4 51.18 -17.48 11.17
CA LEU A 4 50.24 -16.35 11.06
C LEU A 4 50.85 -15.18 10.29
N ILE A 5 52.13 -14.87 10.53
CA ILE A 5 52.86 -13.83 9.77
C ILE A 5 52.93 -14.22 8.28
N LYS A 6 53.35 -15.45 7.96
CA LYS A 6 53.39 -15.93 6.58
C LYS A 6 52.02 -15.91 5.91
N LEU A 7 50.97 -16.31 6.63
CA LEU A 7 49.60 -16.32 6.11
C LEU A 7 49.05 -14.90 5.89
N ALA A 8 49.28 -13.98 6.84
CA ALA A 8 48.90 -12.57 6.70
C ALA A 8 49.66 -11.90 5.54
N GLN A 9 50.95 -12.20 5.38
CA GLN A 9 51.74 -11.72 4.23
C GLN A 9 51.23 -12.30 2.91
N ALA A 10 50.92 -13.59 2.85
CA ALA A 10 50.36 -14.23 1.66
C ALA A 10 49.00 -13.62 1.27
N GLN A 11 48.11 -13.42 2.24
CA GLN A 11 46.82 -12.76 2.00
C GLN A 11 46.97 -11.30 1.58
N ALA A 12 47.84 -10.54 2.25
CA ALA A 12 48.11 -9.15 1.90
C ALA A 12 48.72 -9.05 0.49
N SER A 13 49.61 -9.95 0.10
CA SER A 13 50.21 -9.96 -1.24
C SER A 13 49.23 -10.41 -2.32
N GLY A 14 48.34 -11.38 -2.02
CA GLY A 14 47.35 -11.88 -2.97
C GLY A 14 46.15 -10.96 -3.22
N MET A 15 46.00 -9.86 -2.47
CA MET A 15 44.94 -8.88 -2.68
C MET A 15 45.24 -8.02 -3.92
N ASN A 16 44.39 -8.12 -4.94
CA ASN A 16 44.48 -7.30 -6.15
C ASN A 16 43.42 -6.18 -6.08
N MET A 17 43.87 -4.92 -5.98
CA MET A 17 42.95 -3.77 -5.98
C MET A 17 42.62 -3.27 -7.40
N SER A 18 43.42 -3.62 -8.41
CA SER A 18 43.28 -3.08 -9.77
C SER A 18 41.94 -3.43 -10.46
N PHE A 19 41.27 -4.51 -10.05
CA PHE A 19 39.99 -4.90 -10.69
C PHE A 19 38.84 -3.94 -10.37
N LEU A 20 38.92 -3.19 -9.26
CA LEU A 20 37.94 -2.14 -8.92
C LEU A 20 38.31 -0.80 -9.55
N PHE A 21 39.49 -0.69 -10.17
CA PHE A 21 39.99 0.55 -10.73
C PHE A 21 39.48 0.73 -12.17
N ASP A 22 38.79 1.82 -12.40
CA ASP A 22 38.38 2.25 -13.73
C ASP A 22 39.51 3.10 -14.34
N ALA A 23 40.17 2.57 -15.37
CA ALA A 23 41.32 3.21 -15.99
C ALA A 23 40.97 4.50 -16.76
N GLU A 24 39.73 4.61 -17.26
CA GLU A 24 39.25 5.78 -18.00
C GLU A 24 38.99 6.94 -17.04
N ARG A 25 38.28 6.66 -15.94
CA ARG A 25 37.95 7.66 -14.92
C ARG A 25 39.06 7.87 -13.89
N ARG A 26 40.03 6.96 -13.82
CA ARG A 26 41.12 6.92 -12.83
C ARG A 26 40.62 6.91 -11.37
N LEU A 27 39.49 6.27 -11.12
CA LEU A 27 38.83 6.18 -9.81
C LEU A 27 38.48 4.73 -9.49
N PHE A 28 38.29 4.43 -8.20
CA PHE A 28 37.75 3.15 -7.78
C PHE A 28 36.23 3.16 -7.89
N SER A 29 35.66 2.10 -8.47
CA SER A 29 34.23 1.81 -8.35
C SER A 29 33.90 1.42 -6.90
N ILE A 30 32.70 1.75 -6.43
CA ILE A 30 32.28 1.43 -5.06
C ILE A 30 32.00 -0.06 -4.83
N GLY A 31 31.86 -0.84 -5.91
CA GLY A 31 31.56 -2.25 -5.83
C GLY A 31 31.67 -2.97 -7.17
N TYR A 32 31.67 -4.29 -7.12
CA TYR A 32 31.62 -5.16 -8.29
C TYR A 32 30.44 -6.12 -8.14
N ASN A 33 29.53 -6.11 -9.11
CA ASN A 33 28.43 -7.06 -9.16
C ASN A 33 28.93 -8.38 -9.75
N VAL A 34 29.02 -9.40 -8.89
CA VAL A 34 29.49 -10.74 -9.28
C VAL A 34 28.53 -11.44 -10.24
N GLN A 35 27.22 -11.22 -10.11
CA GLN A 35 26.20 -11.87 -10.97
C GLN A 35 26.16 -11.25 -12.38
N GLU A 36 26.33 -9.94 -12.46
CA GLU A 36 26.31 -9.20 -13.72
C GLU A 36 27.71 -9.03 -14.34
N CYS A 37 28.74 -9.54 -13.68
CA CYS A 37 30.16 -9.39 -14.06
C CYS A 37 30.55 -7.96 -14.45
N ARG A 38 30.10 -6.96 -13.68
CA ARG A 38 30.34 -5.54 -13.97
C ARG A 38 30.66 -4.72 -12.73
N LEU A 39 31.44 -3.66 -12.93
CA LEU A 39 31.66 -2.62 -11.92
C LEU A 39 30.40 -1.78 -11.71
N ASP A 40 30.22 -1.27 -10.49
CA ASP A 40 29.19 -0.28 -10.19
C ASP A 40 29.48 1.03 -10.93
N GLY A 41 28.43 1.72 -11.37
CA GLY A 41 28.52 3.02 -12.04
C GLY A 41 28.81 4.20 -11.09
N SER A 42 28.96 3.94 -9.80
CA SER A 42 29.30 4.92 -8.76
C SER A 42 30.76 4.73 -8.31
N TYR A 43 31.44 5.82 -7.95
CA TYR A 43 32.89 5.84 -7.72
C TYR A 43 33.26 6.53 -6.40
N TYR A 44 34.37 6.10 -5.80
CA TYR A 44 35.01 6.83 -4.70
C TYR A 44 35.80 8.01 -5.26
N ASP A 45 35.15 9.16 -5.30
CA ASP A 45 35.59 10.33 -6.06
C ASP A 45 36.02 11.50 -5.18
N PHE A 46 36.00 11.42 -3.84
CA PHE A 46 36.41 12.51 -2.95
C PHE A 46 37.64 12.23 -2.09
N LEU A 47 38.48 13.25 -1.94
CA LEU A 47 39.65 13.22 -1.05
C LEU A 47 39.23 13.23 0.43
N ALA A 48 38.08 13.82 0.78
CA ALA A 48 37.54 13.82 2.13
C ALA A 48 36.64 12.60 2.41
N SER A 49 37.11 11.41 2.07
CA SER A 49 36.46 10.13 2.40
C SER A 49 37.44 9.17 3.05
N GLU A 50 36.94 8.21 3.82
CA GLU A 50 37.66 7.08 4.38
C GLU A 50 38.32 6.22 3.29
N ALA A 51 37.70 6.11 2.11
CA ALA A 51 38.14 5.29 1.00
C ALA A 51 39.51 5.72 0.47
N ARG A 52 39.93 6.96 0.74
CA ARG A 52 41.28 7.45 0.41
C ARG A 52 42.40 6.60 1.04
N LEU A 53 42.13 5.89 2.14
CA LEU A 53 43.12 4.97 2.72
C LEU A 53 43.37 3.80 1.77
N ALA A 54 42.31 3.25 1.15
CA ALA A 54 42.44 2.22 0.13
C ALA A 54 43.18 2.75 -1.10
N SER A 55 42.86 3.97 -1.56
CA SER A 55 43.59 4.68 -2.60
C SER A 55 45.08 4.80 -2.30
N TYR A 56 45.43 5.21 -1.09
CA TYR A 56 46.82 5.36 -0.66
C TYR A 56 47.57 4.02 -0.64
N VAL A 57 46.93 2.96 -0.13
CA VAL A 57 47.52 1.62 -0.08
C VAL A 57 47.70 1.03 -1.48
N ALA A 58 46.71 1.18 -2.36
CA ALA A 58 46.78 0.68 -3.73
C ALA A 58 47.93 1.35 -4.52
N ILE A 59 48.11 2.66 -4.34
CA ILE A 59 49.24 3.39 -4.93
C ILE A 59 50.58 2.93 -4.34
N ALA A 60 50.67 2.79 -3.01
CA ALA A 60 51.88 2.31 -2.34
C ALA A 60 52.30 0.91 -2.84
N ARG A 61 51.33 0.07 -3.21
CA ARG A 61 51.56 -1.27 -3.76
C ARG A 61 51.81 -1.28 -5.27
N SER A 62 51.70 -0.14 -5.94
CA SER A 62 51.71 -0.02 -7.39
C SER A 62 50.58 -0.78 -8.11
N ASP A 63 49.46 -1.01 -7.41
CA ASP A 63 48.26 -1.63 -8.00
C ASP A 63 47.53 -0.64 -8.93
N VAL A 64 47.66 0.67 -8.66
CA VAL A 64 47.08 1.78 -9.45
C VAL A 64 48.09 2.94 -9.53
N PRO A 65 48.00 3.81 -10.56
CA PRO A 65 48.99 4.86 -10.77
C PRO A 65 48.74 6.09 -9.87
N ASN A 66 49.77 6.94 -9.68
CA ASN A 66 49.73 8.08 -8.75
C ASN A 66 48.62 9.11 -9.09
N GLU A 67 48.27 9.22 -10.37
CA GLU A 67 47.23 10.10 -10.92
C GLU A 67 45.88 9.86 -10.25
N HIS A 68 45.63 8.64 -9.76
CA HIS A 68 44.42 8.32 -9.00
C HIS A 68 44.24 9.27 -7.79
N TRP A 69 45.31 9.54 -7.03
CA TRP A 69 45.28 10.42 -5.86
C TRP A 69 44.88 11.86 -6.21
N PHE A 70 45.35 12.32 -7.37
CA PHE A 70 45.08 13.67 -7.85
C PHE A 70 43.71 13.79 -8.51
N THR A 71 43.12 12.68 -8.95
CA THR A 71 41.77 12.62 -9.52
C THR A 71 40.68 12.73 -8.47
N LEU A 72 40.97 12.37 -7.20
CA LEU A 72 40.04 12.55 -6.09
C LEU A 72 39.64 14.04 -5.94
N GLY A 73 38.35 14.31 -6.01
CA GLY A 73 37.73 15.61 -5.88
C GLY A 73 38.07 16.31 -4.56
N ARG A 74 38.30 17.63 -4.66
CA ARG A 74 38.62 18.53 -3.56
C ARG A 74 37.57 19.64 -3.47
N PRO A 75 36.28 19.32 -3.25
CA PRO A 75 35.25 20.35 -3.13
C PRO A 75 35.53 21.20 -1.89
N PHE A 76 35.93 22.46 -2.11
CA PHE A 76 36.21 23.40 -1.02
C PHE A 76 34.93 24.12 -0.57
N SER A 77 34.82 24.37 0.73
CA SER A 77 33.79 25.24 1.30
C SER A 77 34.38 26.06 2.45
N VAL A 78 33.74 27.19 2.77
CA VAL A 78 34.04 27.99 3.97
C VAL A 78 32.92 27.80 4.97
N LEU A 79 33.23 27.20 6.10
CA LEU A 79 32.30 26.96 7.20
C LEU A 79 32.85 27.58 8.47
N ASP A 80 32.04 28.36 9.17
CA ASP A 80 32.42 29.02 10.42
C ASP A 80 33.76 29.79 10.31
N GLY A 81 33.99 30.44 9.15
CA GLY A 81 35.21 31.20 8.84
C GLY A 81 36.46 30.36 8.54
N ARG A 82 36.33 29.04 8.34
CA ARG A 82 37.44 28.12 8.04
C ARG A 82 37.23 27.43 6.70
N THR A 83 38.29 27.34 5.90
CA THR A 83 38.30 26.53 4.68
C THR A 83 38.32 25.05 5.04
N THR A 84 37.43 24.26 4.43
CA THR A 84 37.36 22.81 4.60
C THR A 84 37.13 22.10 3.26
N LEU A 85 37.36 20.78 3.26
CA LEU A 85 36.90 19.89 2.20
C LEU A 85 35.53 19.31 2.54
N LEU A 86 34.64 19.22 1.56
CA LEU A 86 33.35 18.54 1.67
C LEU A 86 33.51 17.04 1.43
N SER A 87 32.78 16.23 2.18
CA SER A 87 32.62 14.80 1.95
C SER A 87 31.22 14.50 1.41
N TRP A 88 30.90 13.23 1.17
CA TRP A 88 29.57 12.87 0.65
C TRP A 88 28.50 13.01 1.73
N ASN A 89 28.74 12.37 2.88
CA ASN A 89 27.77 12.32 3.97
C ASN A 89 28.04 13.36 5.06
N GLY A 90 29.26 13.87 5.20
CA GLY A 90 29.64 14.80 6.27
C GLY A 90 29.79 14.11 7.63
N THR A 91 30.23 12.85 7.66
CA THR A 91 30.40 12.05 8.88
C THR A 91 31.78 12.25 9.49
N MET A 92 31.93 12.11 10.81
CA MET A 92 33.26 12.22 11.43
C MET A 92 34.24 11.13 10.96
N PHE A 93 33.72 9.94 10.67
CA PHE A 93 34.47 8.78 10.19
C PHE A 93 35.15 9.02 8.84
N GLU A 94 34.45 9.60 7.85
CA GLU A 94 34.99 9.94 6.52
C GLU A 94 36.28 10.77 6.65
N TYR A 95 36.31 11.69 7.62
CA TYR A 95 37.48 12.52 7.89
C TYR A 95 38.52 11.83 8.74
N LEU A 96 38.16 11.16 9.84
CA LEU A 96 39.13 10.80 10.88
C LEU A 96 39.55 9.33 10.90
N MET A 97 38.78 8.39 10.34
CA MET A 97 39.17 6.98 10.36
C MET A 97 40.58 6.74 9.74
N PRO A 98 40.94 7.35 8.59
CA PRO A 98 42.27 7.16 8.01
C PRO A 98 43.43 7.62 8.91
N LEU A 99 43.20 8.54 9.88
CA LEU A 99 44.22 8.98 10.84
C LEU A 99 44.64 7.89 11.83
N LEU A 100 43.89 6.79 11.95
CA LEU A 100 44.29 5.68 12.80
C LEU A 100 45.59 5.02 12.31
N LEU A 101 45.83 5.06 11.00
CA LEU A 101 46.99 4.43 10.35
C LEU A 101 47.87 5.43 9.60
N LYS A 102 47.30 6.49 9.05
CA LYS A 102 48.01 7.45 8.21
C LYS A 102 48.51 8.64 9.01
N ARG A 103 49.74 9.06 8.74
CA ARG A 103 50.28 10.34 9.24
C ARG A 103 49.56 11.53 8.61
N VAL A 104 49.54 12.62 9.36
CA VAL A 104 49.13 13.95 8.88
C VAL A 104 50.27 14.92 9.11
N PHE A 105 50.53 15.77 8.13
CA PHE A 105 51.62 16.74 8.18
C PHE A 105 51.09 18.14 8.46
N SER A 106 51.84 18.89 9.26
CA SER A 106 51.50 20.27 9.63
C SER A 106 51.39 21.15 8.38
N GLY A 107 50.33 21.93 8.29
CA GLY A 107 50.05 22.82 7.15
C GLY A 107 49.54 22.11 5.90
N SER A 108 49.23 20.81 5.98
CA SER A 108 48.61 20.07 4.88
C SER A 108 47.11 20.37 4.74
N LEU A 109 46.59 20.15 3.53
CA LEU A 109 45.17 20.26 3.19
C LEU A 109 44.32 19.34 4.07
N LEU A 110 44.77 18.10 4.26
CA LEU A 110 44.08 17.13 5.11
C LEU A 110 44.05 17.56 6.58
N GLU A 111 45.16 18.10 7.12
CA GLU A 111 45.17 18.63 8.48
C GLU A 111 44.14 19.74 8.66
N THR A 112 44.07 20.65 7.68
CA THR A 112 43.10 21.75 7.68
C THR A 112 41.67 21.23 7.64
N ALA A 113 41.37 20.26 6.77
CA ALA A 113 40.06 19.63 6.66
C ALA A 113 39.65 18.94 7.96
N TYR A 114 40.56 18.22 8.63
CA TYR A 114 40.25 17.55 9.91
C TYR A 114 39.93 18.55 11.02
N LYS A 115 40.73 19.61 11.15
CA LYS A 115 40.51 20.67 12.16
C LYS A 115 39.19 21.41 11.92
N ALA A 116 38.83 21.64 10.65
CA ALA A 116 37.58 22.29 10.27
C ALA A 116 36.36 21.38 10.51
N ALA A 117 36.42 20.10 10.11
CA ALA A 117 35.36 19.13 10.34
C ALA A 117 35.06 18.96 11.85
N VAL A 118 36.10 18.75 12.67
CA VAL A 118 35.94 18.64 14.14
C VAL A 118 35.31 19.91 14.74
N ALA A 119 35.77 21.09 14.32
CA ALA A 119 35.18 22.35 14.79
C ALA A 119 33.70 22.48 14.43
N ARG A 120 33.33 22.09 13.21
CA ARG A 120 31.94 22.17 12.73
C ARG A 120 31.03 21.19 13.47
N HIS A 121 31.45 19.94 13.73
CA HIS A 121 30.66 19.02 14.57
C HIS A 121 30.44 19.56 15.97
N ILE A 122 31.48 20.18 16.58
CA ILE A 122 31.38 20.80 17.92
C ILE A 122 30.37 21.95 17.90
N ASN A 123 30.46 22.84 16.92
CA ASN A 123 29.56 23.99 16.79
C ASN A 123 28.12 23.54 16.52
N TYR A 124 27.93 22.51 15.69
CA TYR A 124 26.62 21.96 15.37
C TYR A 124 25.95 21.32 16.59
N GLY A 125 26.68 20.54 17.38
CA GLY A 125 26.18 19.98 18.64
C GLY A 125 25.76 21.08 19.62
N LYS A 126 26.60 22.11 19.79
CA LYS A 126 26.28 23.28 20.62
C LYS A 126 25.02 24.01 20.17
N ALA A 127 24.88 24.25 18.86
CA ALA A 127 23.71 24.94 18.31
C ALA A 127 22.39 24.16 18.53
N ARG A 128 22.46 22.83 18.66
CA ARG A 128 21.31 21.95 18.90
C ARG A 128 21.11 21.57 20.37
N GLY A 129 22.00 22.00 21.26
CA GLY A 129 21.96 21.69 22.69
C GLY A 129 22.22 20.21 23.01
N ILE A 130 23.06 19.54 22.22
CA ILE A 130 23.39 18.11 22.37
C ILE A 130 24.91 17.88 22.30
N PRO A 131 25.43 16.72 22.77
CA PRO A 131 26.81 16.29 22.50
C PRO A 131 27.10 16.21 21.00
N TRP A 132 28.38 16.24 20.62
CA TRP A 132 28.82 16.12 19.23
C TRP A 132 29.45 14.75 18.93
N GLY A 133 29.73 14.48 17.66
CA GLY A 133 30.22 13.16 17.22
C GLY A 133 29.23 12.41 16.34
N ILE A 134 28.56 13.12 15.44
CA ILE A 134 27.67 12.53 14.44
C ILE A 134 28.50 11.74 13.42
N SER A 135 28.16 10.47 13.21
CA SER A 135 28.83 9.58 12.26
C SER A 135 27.94 8.36 11.99
N GLU A 136 28.40 7.44 11.15
CA GLU A 136 27.82 6.12 10.90
C GLU A 136 27.61 5.39 12.22
N ALA A 137 26.36 5.07 12.51
CA ALA A 137 25.97 4.50 13.78
C ALA A 137 24.64 3.75 13.66
N ALA A 138 24.36 2.94 14.67
CA ALA A 138 23.05 2.40 14.90
C ALA A 138 22.08 3.51 15.35
N PHE A 139 20.77 3.35 15.14
CA PHE A 139 19.76 4.34 15.56
C PHE A 139 18.47 3.65 16.02
N SER A 140 17.48 4.42 16.50
CA SER A 140 16.33 3.89 17.25
C SER A 140 15.32 3.07 16.44
N ALA A 141 15.58 2.82 15.15
CA ALA A 141 14.83 1.84 14.37
C ALA A 141 15.36 0.44 14.65
N LEU A 142 14.44 -0.49 14.92
CA LEU A 142 14.72 -1.91 15.12
C LEU A 142 14.27 -2.68 13.87
N ASP A 143 15.03 -3.72 13.49
CA ASP A 143 14.50 -4.77 12.61
C ASP A 143 13.75 -5.84 13.41
N ASN A 144 13.24 -6.85 12.71
CA ASN A 144 12.44 -7.93 13.27
C ASN A 144 13.18 -8.77 14.33
N ASN A 145 14.52 -8.73 14.35
CA ASN A 145 15.31 -9.43 15.36
C ASN A 145 15.57 -8.54 16.60
N LYS A 146 14.90 -7.39 16.69
CA LYS A 146 15.15 -6.34 17.69
C LYS A 146 16.61 -5.86 17.63
N VAL A 147 17.20 -5.89 16.44
CA VAL A 147 18.55 -5.37 16.20
C VAL A 147 18.42 -3.94 15.67
N TYR A 148 19.18 -3.04 16.28
CA TYR A 148 19.23 -1.65 15.84
C TYR A 148 19.78 -1.55 14.43
N GLN A 149 19.13 -0.74 13.59
CA GLN A 149 19.55 -0.51 12.22
C GLN A 149 20.73 0.46 12.17
N TYR A 150 21.61 0.33 11.18
CA TYR A 150 22.86 1.08 11.03
C TYR A 150 22.88 1.90 9.73
N GLN A 151 23.22 3.19 9.80
CA GLN A 151 23.38 4.05 8.62
C GLN A 151 24.34 5.22 8.87
N ALA A 152 24.68 5.97 7.81
CA ALA A 152 25.51 7.16 7.87
C ALA A 152 24.73 8.41 8.27
N PHE A 153 25.16 9.09 9.33
CA PHE A 153 24.65 10.39 9.78
C PHE A 153 25.71 11.48 9.61
N GLY A 154 25.29 12.66 9.19
CA GLY A 154 26.20 13.74 8.80
C GLY A 154 25.84 15.10 9.34
N VAL A 155 26.80 16.03 9.32
CA VAL A 155 26.58 17.41 9.72
C VAL A 155 26.34 18.31 8.51
N PRO A 156 25.24 19.10 8.49
CA PRO A 156 24.98 20.07 7.44
C PRO A 156 26.14 21.03 7.21
N GLY A 157 26.48 21.22 5.95
CA GLY A 157 27.59 22.04 5.49
C GLY A 157 28.89 21.26 5.27
N LEU A 158 29.07 20.06 5.85
CA LEU A 158 30.22 19.19 5.58
C LEU A 158 29.93 18.16 4.48
N GLY A 159 28.68 17.70 4.36
CA GLY A 159 28.26 16.75 3.33
C GLY A 159 27.54 17.41 2.14
N LEU A 160 27.65 16.80 0.96
CA LEU A 160 26.91 17.18 -0.25
C LEU A 160 25.48 16.60 -0.30
N LYS A 161 25.21 15.55 0.47
CA LYS A 161 23.88 14.94 0.60
C LYS A 161 22.86 15.93 1.19
N ARG A 162 21.65 15.98 0.63
CA ARG A 162 20.53 16.81 1.15
C ARG A 162 19.86 16.13 2.35
N GLY A 163 19.33 16.93 3.29
CA GLY A 163 18.55 16.42 4.43
C GLY A 163 19.37 15.96 5.63
N LEU A 164 20.66 16.31 5.72
CA LEU A 164 21.54 15.97 6.85
C LEU A 164 21.07 16.57 8.19
N GLU A 165 20.17 17.55 8.16
CA GLU A 165 19.60 18.21 9.33
C GLU A 165 18.45 17.43 10.01
N GLN A 166 17.91 16.42 9.32
CA GLN A 166 16.69 15.68 9.72
C GLN A 166 16.97 14.65 10.81
N ASP A 167 18.13 13.98 10.74
CA ASP A 167 18.51 12.91 11.65
C ASP A 167 19.67 13.32 12.57
N LEU A 168 19.45 13.25 13.89
CA LEU A 168 20.36 13.75 14.90
C LEU A 168 20.86 12.61 15.80
N VAL A 169 21.78 11.80 15.29
CA VAL A 169 22.34 10.64 16.01
C VAL A 169 23.82 10.89 16.35
N VAL A 170 24.17 10.73 17.62
CA VAL A 170 25.53 10.98 18.14
C VAL A 170 26.20 9.68 18.55
N ALA A 171 27.41 9.44 18.06
CA ALA A 171 28.19 8.24 18.31
C ALA A 171 29.46 8.56 19.12
N PRO A 172 29.68 7.94 20.30
CA PRO A 172 30.86 8.23 21.13
C PRO A 172 32.21 7.94 20.45
N TYR A 173 32.28 6.90 19.59
CA TYR A 173 33.52 6.55 18.89
C TYR A 173 34.02 7.70 17.99
N ALA A 174 33.11 8.48 17.40
CA ALA A 174 33.46 9.66 16.61
C ALA A 174 34.19 10.73 17.44
N SER A 175 33.83 10.87 18.72
CA SER A 175 34.55 11.75 19.64
C SER A 175 35.93 11.20 19.98
N MET A 176 36.07 9.87 20.08
CA MET A 176 37.37 9.23 20.31
C MET A 176 38.30 9.36 19.10
N LEU A 177 37.78 9.26 17.88
CA LEU A 177 38.54 9.52 16.66
C LEU A 177 39.11 10.95 16.61
N ALA A 178 38.46 11.90 17.28
CA ALA A 178 38.90 13.30 17.35
C ALA A 178 40.00 13.57 18.40
N LEU A 179 40.43 12.58 19.19
CA LEU A 179 41.50 12.73 20.19
C LEU A 179 42.81 13.33 19.64
N PRO A 180 43.31 12.93 18.45
CA PRO A 180 44.54 13.51 17.88
C PRO A 180 44.39 14.97 17.44
N ILE A 181 43.15 15.48 17.29
CA ILE A 181 42.87 16.81 16.75
C ILE A 181 42.44 17.79 17.86
N ALA A 182 41.57 17.35 18.78
CA ALA A 182 40.99 18.21 19.83
C ALA A 182 40.83 17.44 21.15
N PRO A 183 41.92 17.02 21.81
CA PRO A 183 41.88 16.06 22.92
C PRO A 183 41.05 16.51 24.11
N GLN A 184 41.25 17.76 24.57
CA GLN A 184 40.50 18.31 25.70
C GLN A 184 38.99 18.37 25.42
N LYS A 185 38.60 18.72 24.19
CA LYS A 185 37.19 18.81 23.79
C LYS A 185 36.56 17.43 23.62
N ALA A 186 37.32 16.48 23.07
CA ALA A 186 36.89 15.08 22.94
C ALA A 186 36.63 14.45 24.31
N VAL A 187 37.55 14.62 25.26
CA VAL A 187 37.39 14.12 26.64
C VAL A 187 36.19 14.77 27.33
N ALA A 188 36.02 16.08 27.20
CA ALA A 188 34.86 16.77 27.77
C ALA A 188 33.52 16.24 27.19
N ASN A 189 33.47 15.98 25.89
CA ASN A 189 32.27 15.46 25.24
C ASN A 189 31.97 14.00 25.65
N LEU A 190 33.01 13.17 25.79
CA LEU A 190 32.85 11.79 26.28
C LEU A 190 32.35 11.76 27.73
N LYS A 191 32.82 12.65 28.60
CA LYS A 191 32.28 12.81 29.96
C LYS A 191 30.81 13.27 29.96
N ALA A 192 30.44 14.14 29.02
CA ALA A 192 29.04 14.54 28.87
C ALA A 192 28.16 13.35 28.41
N LEU A 193 28.63 12.55 27.46
CA LEU A 193 27.96 11.32 27.03
C LEU A 193 27.86 10.29 28.17
N GLU A 194 28.91 10.15 28.98
CA GLU A 194 28.91 9.30 30.17
C GLU A 194 27.84 9.73 31.18
N SER A 195 27.70 11.03 31.44
CA SER A 195 26.72 11.58 32.40
C SER A 195 25.25 11.31 32.05
N ILE A 196 24.96 11.05 30.76
CA ILE A 196 23.61 10.69 30.28
C ILE A 196 23.42 9.17 30.13
N GLY A 197 24.33 8.35 30.66
CA GLY A 197 24.18 6.90 30.71
C GLY A 197 24.66 6.14 29.46
N MET A 198 25.49 6.74 28.62
CA MET A 198 26.04 6.07 27.42
C MET A 198 27.16 5.06 27.73
N LEU A 199 27.68 5.02 28.95
CA LEU A 199 28.77 4.11 29.33
C LEU A 199 28.20 2.81 29.91
N GLY A 200 28.46 1.69 29.24
CA GLY A 200 28.05 0.35 29.64
C GLY A 200 29.23 -0.56 30.02
N ARG A 201 28.92 -1.85 30.23
CA ARG A 201 29.90 -2.88 30.64
C ARG A 201 31.09 -3.02 29.68
N PHE A 202 30.86 -2.84 28.38
CA PHE A 202 31.88 -3.03 27.33
C PHE A 202 32.45 -1.70 26.80
N GLY A 203 32.29 -0.61 27.57
CA GLY A 203 32.60 0.74 27.13
C GLY A 203 31.35 1.47 26.66
N PHE A 204 31.53 2.53 25.86
CA PHE A 204 30.41 3.32 25.37
C PHE A 204 29.50 2.50 24.46
N PHE A 205 28.19 2.65 24.64
CA PHE A 205 27.19 2.18 23.68
C PHE A 205 27.35 2.90 22.34
N ASP A 206 26.83 2.28 21.29
CA ASP A 206 27.05 2.68 19.89
C ASP A 206 26.68 4.14 19.64
N SER A 207 25.47 4.56 20.06
CA SER A 207 24.96 5.89 19.81
C SER A 207 23.76 6.29 20.69
N ILE A 208 23.41 7.57 20.62
CA ILE A 208 22.15 8.13 21.11
C ILE A 208 21.43 8.87 19.99
N ASP A 209 20.15 8.56 19.81
CA ASP A 209 19.30 9.11 18.76
C ASP A 209 18.40 10.23 19.31
N TYR A 210 18.73 11.49 18.98
CA TYR A 210 18.01 12.68 19.40
C TYR A 210 16.85 13.08 18.47
N THR A 211 16.52 12.27 17.46
CA THR A 211 15.34 12.49 16.59
C THR A 211 14.03 12.15 17.27
N ARG A 212 14.07 11.28 18.30
CA ARG A 212 12.88 10.77 18.99
C ARG A 212 12.92 11.03 20.49
N GLN A 213 11.74 11.01 21.10
CA GLN A 213 11.55 11.00 22.55
C GLN A 213 10.83 9.73 22.96
N ARG A 214 11.29 9.10 24.04
CA ARG A 214 10.71 7.84 24.52
C ARG A 214 9.29 8.02 25.06
N ARG A 215 8.96 9.22 25.57
CA ARG A 215 7.64 9.65 26.06
C ARG A 215 7.47 11.16 25.85
N PRO A 216 6.23 11.69 25.72
CA PRO A 216 5.97 13.13 25.54
C PRO A 216 6.54 14.04 26.65
N GLU A 217 6.81 13.48 27.84
CA GLU A 217 7.37 14.20 29.00
C GLU A 217 8.79 13.70 29.38
N GLY A 218 9.42 12.88 28.55
CA GLY A 218 10.73 12.29 28.83
C GLY A 218 11.91 13.14 28.38
N GLU A 219 13.11 12.80 28.87
CA GLU A 219 14.36 13.39 28.37
C GLU A 219 14.55 13.16 26.86
N ARG A 220 15.15 14.13 26.19
CA ARG A 220 15.36 14.10 24.74
C ARG A 220 16.49 13.13 24.39
N GLY A 221 16.20 12.12 23.58
CA GLY A 221 17.18 11.14 23.10
C GLY A 221 16.84 9.69 23.47
N VAL A 222 17.12 8.76 22.57
CA VAL A 222 16.99 7.30 22.80
C VAL A 222 18.37 6.66 22.69
N ILE A 223 18.87 6.09 23.79
CA ILE A 223 20.14 5.37 23.82
C ILE A 223 20.00 4.06 23.06
N ILE A 224 20.98 3.79 22.19
CA ILE A 224 21.07 2.57 21.40
C ILE A 224 21.98 1.59 22.12
N TYR A 225 21.38 0.66 22.84
CA TYR A 225 22.08 -0.36 23.65
C TYR A 225 22.74 -1.45 22.79
N ALA A 226 23.58 -1.05 21.83
CA ALA A 226 24.43 -1.91 21.02
C ALA A 226 25.90 -1.63 21.32
N THR A 227 26.77 -2.61 21.10
CA THR A 227 28.23 -2.43 21.16
C THR A 227 28.84 -2.99 19.89
N MET A 228 29.39 -2.12 19.04
CA MET A 228 30.01 -2.52 17.78
C MET A 228 31.50 -2.78 17.96
N ALA A 229 31.93 -4.02 17.68
CA ALA A 229 33.33 -4.42 17.82
C ALA A 229 34.31 -3.53 17.01
N HIS A 230 33.90 -3.10 15.82
CA HIS A 230 34.73 -2.23 14.97
C HIS A 230 34.81 -0.79 15.51
N HIS A 231 33.73 -0.23 16.08
CA HIS A 231 33.78 1.06 16.75
C HIS A 231 34.66 1.03 18.00
N GLN A 232 34.57 -0.03 18.80
CA GLN A 232 35.46 -0.23 19.95
C GLN A 232 36.91 -0.40 19.51
N GLY A 233 37.17 -1.18 18.46
CA GLY A 233 38.51 -1.35 17.88
C GLY A 233 39.11 -0.01 17.43
N MET A 234 38.36 0.79 16.67
CA MET A 234 38.80 2.12 16.24
C MET A 234 39.05 3.06 17.43
N SER A 235 38.16 3.03 18.43
CA SER A 235 38.28 3.79 19.66
C SER A 235 39.56 3.47 20.43
N LEU A 236 39.86 2.18 20.62
CA LEU A 236 41.07 1.71 21.29
C LEU A 236 42.33 2.11 20.52
N VAL A 237 42.31 2.02 19.18
CA VAL A 237 43.44 2.46 18.34
C VAL A 237 43.64 3.96 18.44
N ALA A 238 42.56 4.76 18.46
CA ALA A 238 42.65 6.21 18.62
C ALA A 238 43.25 6.59 19.98
N ILE A 239 42.79 5.97 21.06
CA ILE A 239 43.32 6.14 22.42
C ILE A 239 44.80 5.72 22.47
N ASN A 240 45.13 4.55 21.93
CA ASN A 240 46.50 4.05 21.90
C ASN A 240 47.43 4.98 21.10
N ASN A 241 46.99 5.48 19.95
CA ASN A 241 47.78 6.44 19.18
C ASN A 241 47.97 7.75 19.96
N PHE A 242 46.96 8.23 20.68
CA PHE A 242 47.10 9.41 21.50
C PHE A 242 48.08 9.21 22.67
N LEU A 243 47.99 8.09 23.40
CA LEU A 243 48.81 7.81 24.58
C LEU A 243 50.25 7.34 24.24
N ASN A 244 50.41 6.60 23.15
CA ASN A 244 51.67 5.96 22.75
C ASN A 244 52.29 6.59 21.49
N ASN A 245 52.17 7.92 21.34
CA ASN A 245 52.85 8.70 20.30
C ASN A 245 52.62 8.19 18.85
N ASN A 246 51.37 7.92 18.50
CA ASN A 246 50.91 7.45 17.19
C ASN A 246 51.54 6.12 16.74
N LEU A 247 51.73 5.19 17.68
CA LEU A 247 52.41 3.90 17.45
C LEU A 247 51.88 3.12 16.22
N MET A 248 50.57 3.11 15.98
CA MET A 248 50.03 2.38 14.82
C MET A 248 50.35 3.08 13.50
N GLN A 249 50.38 4.41 13.48
CA GLN A 249 50.86 5.16 12.31
C GLN A 249 52.36 4.88 12.05
N GLN A 250 53.18 4.83 13.11
CA GLN A 250 54.60 4.50 12.97
C GLN A 250 54.81 3.09 12.40
N ARG A 251 54.02 2.11 12.85
CA ARG A 251 54.06 0.74 12.33
C ARG A 251 53.65 0.66 10.86
N PHE A 252 52.58 1.35 10.48
CA PHE A 252 52.09 1.39 9.10
C PHE A 252 53.11 2.04 8.16
N HIS A 253 53.69 3.18 8.55
CA HIS A 253 54.69 3.92 7.77
C HIS A 253 56.12 3.32 7.82
N ARG A 254 56.33 2.21 8.54
CA ARG A 254 57.61 1.46 8.52
C ARG A 254 57.75 0.62 7.25
N ASP A 255 56.64 0.25 6.60
CA ASP A 255 56.69 -0.44 5.31
C ASP A 255 57.25 0.51 4.23
N LEU A 256 58.27 0.07 3.50
CA LEU A 256 58.96 0.89 2.51
C LEU A 256 58.04 1.35 1.37
N ARG A 257 57.03 0.54 1.01
CA ARG A 257 56.02 0.88 0.00
C ARG A 257 55.17 2.07 0.45
N VAL A 258 54.69 2.00 1.70
CA VAL A 258 53.89 3.05 2.34
C VAL A 258 54.72 4.32 2.51
N LYS A 259 56.00 4.18 2.86
CA LYS A 259 56.94 5.30 3.00
C LYS A 259 57.21 6.00 1.67
N ALA A 260 57.32 5.26 0.57
CA ALA A 260 57.51 5.82 -0.77
C ALA A 260 56.31 6.67 -1.25
N ALA A 261 55.09 6.36 -0.79
CA ALA A 261 53.88 7.10 -1.10
C ALA A 261 53.64 8.35 -0.22
N GLU A 262 54.45 8.58 0.84
CA GLU A 262 54.28 9.72 1.75
C GLU A 262 54.21 11.10 1.09
N PRO A 263 54.92 11.40 -0.03
CA PRO A 263 54.80 12.68 -0.73
C PRO A 263 53.37 13.10 -1.06
N LEU A 264 52.45 12.14 -1.29
CA LEU A 264 51.03 12.40 -1.57
C LEU A 264 50.29 13.09 -0.40
N LEU A 265 50.85 13.02 0.81
CA LEU A 265 50.27 13.58 2.02
C LEU A 265 50.71 15.02 2.29
N TYR A 266 51.67 15.55 1.54
CA TYR A 266 52.20 16.92 1.66
C TYR A 266 51.48 17.92 0.73
N GLU A 267 50.18 17.72 0.51
CA GLU A 267 49.38 18.65 -0.27
C GLU A 267 49.06 19.90 0.56
N ARG A 268 49.38 21.11 0.06
CA ARG A 268 49.04 22.38 0.72
C ARG A 268 47.64 22.86 0.32
N VAL A 269 47.00 23.65 1.18
CA VAL A 269 45.76 24.36 0.82
C VAL A 269 46.07 25.34 -0.32
N PRO A 270 45.34 25.31 -1.45
CA PRO A 270 45.52 26.27 -2.55
C PRO A 270 45.29 27.71 -2.09
N THR A 271 46.03 28.68 -2.65
CA THR A 271 45.92 30.10 -2.28
C THR A 271 44.57 30.72 -2.70
N LYS A 272 43.95 30.18 -3.76
CA LYS A 272 42.61 30.54 -4.24
C LYS A 272 41.83 29.26 -4.59
N PRO A 273 41.24 28.56 -3.61
CA PRO A 273 40.46 27.36 -3.90
C PRO A 273 39.15 27.73 -4.59
N GLN A 274 38.76 26.94 -5.59
CA GLN A 274 37.44 27.09 -6.22
C GLN A 274 36.37 26.62 -5.23
N MET A 275 35.62 27.59 -4.69
CA MET A 275 34.60 27.31 -3.68
C MET A 275 33.39 26.62 -4.34
N SER A 276 33.00 25.48 -3.78
CA SER A 276 31.76 24.80 -4.11
C SER A 276 30.60 25.59 -3.52
N ARG A 277 29.69 26.09 -4.39
CA ARG A 277 28.45 26.72 -3.94
C ARG A 277 27.51 25.63 -3.42
N ILE A 278 27.43 25.46 -2.10
CA ILE A 278 26.30 24.78 -1.47
C ILE A 278 25.12 25.75 -1.59
N PRO A 279 24.02 25.41 -2.28
CA PRO A 279 22.84 26.27 -2.32
C PRO A 279 22.39 26.58 -0.88
N PRO A 280 22.05 27.82 -0.52
CA PRO A 280 21.62 28.14 0.83
C PRO A 280 20.31 27.41 1.12
N GLY A 281 20.38 26.34 1.91
CA GLY A 281 19.26 25.64 2.49
C GLY A 281 19.13 26.04 3.95
N TYR A 282 18.17 26.92 4.23
CA TYR A 282 17.66 27.32 5.55
C TYR A 282 18.61 28.16 6.45
N GLU A 283 18.51 29.49 6.29
CA GLU A 283 18.56 30.36 7.46
C GLU A 283 17.38 30.03 8.38
N ALA A 284 17.65 29.97 9.67
CA ALA A 284 16.66 29.72 10.70
C ALA A 284 15.57 30.80 10.68
N THR A 285 14.38 30.45 10.22
CA THR A 285 13.17 31.21 10.54
C THR A 285 12.67 30.84 11.94
N PRO A 286 12.13 31.81 12.70
CA PRO A 286 11.76 31.62 14.09
C PRO A 286 10.57 30.66 14.23
N LYS A 287 10.58 29.93 15.35
CA LYS A 287 9.54 29.02 15.86
C LYS A 287 8.13 29.34 15.34
N LEU A 288 7.67 28.56 14.36
CA LEU A 288 6.26 28.22 14.25
C LEU A 288 5.99 27.04 15.20
N ALA A 289 4.91 27.17 15.95
CA ALA A 289 4.38 26.18 16.88
C ALA A 289 4.38 24.76 16.28
N PRO A 290 4.43 23.69 17.10
CA PRO A 290 4.64 22.35 16.61
C PRO A 290 3.53 21.99 15.62
N LEU A 291 3.88 21.97 14.34
CA LEU A 291 3.19 21.15 13.37
C LEU A 291 3.38 19.72 13.87
N ILE A 292 2.34 19.22 14.54
CA ILE A 292 1.99 17.81 14.55
C ILE A 292 2.45 17.27 13.20
N GLN A 293 3.47 16.41 13.19
CA GLN A 293 3.86 15.68 11.99
C GLN A 293 2.57 15.09 11.43
N ALA A 294 2.13 15.63 10.29
CA ALA A 294 1.03 15.04 9.57
C ALA A 294 1.43 13.58 9.32
N PRO A 295 0.57 12.61 9.65
CA PRO A 295 0.89 11.21 9.45
C PRO A 295 1.24 10.99 7.98
N VAL A 296 2.27 10.19 7.75
CA VAL A 296 2.63 9.57 6.46
C VAL A 296 1.36 9.34 5.64
N SER A 297 1.24 10.02 4.49
CA SER A 297 0.00 10.09 3.69
C SER A 297 -0.46 8.73 3.17
N GLY A 298 -1.21 8.03 3.99
CA GLY A 298 -2.10 6.90 3.69
C GLY A 298 -3.23 6.81 4.72
N ARG A 299 -3.38 7.84 5.57
CA ARG A 299 -4.35 7.89 6.65
C ARG A 299 -5.56 8.73 6.26
N PHE A 300 -6.74 8.13 6.34
CA PHE A 300 -8.03 8.78 6.11
C PHE A 300 -8.80 8.82 7.43
N LEU A 301 -9.39 9.97 7.76
CA LEU A 301 -10.18 10.15 8.99
C LEU A 301 -11.68 9.96 8.74
N THR A 302 -12.04 9.51 7.54
CA THR A 302 -13.43 9.35 7.10
C THR A 302 -13.52 8.20 6.09
N PRO A 303 -14.60 7.42 6.11
CA PRO A 303 -14.90 6.47 5.04
C PRO A 303 -15.43 7.19 3.77
N HIS A 304 -15.79 8.47 3.89
CA HIS A 304 -16.38 9.25 2.80
C HIS A 304 -15.31 9.95 1.97
N THR A 305 -14.93 9.34 0.85
CA THR A 305 -14.04 9.90 -0.17
C THR A 305 -14.81 9.96 -1.51
N ALA A 306 -14.45 10.86 -2.43
CA ALA A 306 -15.21 10.97 -3.68
C ALA A 306 -15.07 9.74 -4.59
N ILE A 307 -13.94 9.04 -4.46
CA ILE A 307 -13.76 7.67 -4.95
C ILE A 307 -13.20 6.83 -3.81
N PRO A 308 -13.52 5.52 -3.75
CA PRO A 308 -12.89 4.62 -2.80
C PRO A 308 -11.36 4.66 -2.92
N ARG A 309 -10.68 4.79 -1.79
CA ARG A 309 -9.22 4.73 -1.69
C ARG A 309 -8.84 3.31 -1.32
N THR A 310 -7.95 2.70 -2.08
CA THR A 310 -7.63 1.28 -2.02
C THR A 310 -6.23 1.05 -1.50
N GLN A 311 -6.03 -0.12 -0.89
CA GLN A 311 -4.75 -0.71 -0.58
C GLN A 311 -4.69 -2.08 -1.24
N LEU A 312 -3.68 -2.29 -2.07
CA LEU A 312 -3.40 -3.58 -2.70
C LEU A 312 -2.34 -4.36 -1.93
N LEU A 313 -2.65 -5.61 -1.58
CA LEU A 313 -1.82 -6.53 -0.82
C LEU A 313 -1.67 -7.84 -1.61
N SER A 314 -0.48 -8.44 -1.59
CA SER A 314 -0.19 -9.60 -2.42
C SER A 314 1.06 -10.34 -1.93
N ASN A 315 1.02 -11.67 -1.98
CA ASN A 315 2.20 -12.53 -1.86
C ASN A 315 2.67 -13.11 -3.22
N GLY A 316 2.07 -12.64 -4.32
CA GLY A 316 2.32 -13.10 -5.69
C GLY A 316 1.31 -14.13 -6.20
N ALA A 317 0.68 -14.91 -5.32
CA ALA A 317 -0.35 -15.88 -5.68
C ALA A 317 -1.74 -15.47 -5.19
N LEU A 318 -1.87 -15.01 -3.95
CA LEU A 318 -3.08 -14.40 -3.41
C LEU A 318 -2.98 -12.87 -3.51
N HIS A 319 -4.07 -12.23 -3.93
CA HIS A 319 -4.20 -10.80 -4.11
C HIS A 319 -5.45 -10.29 -3.40
N VAL A 320 -5.27 -9.28 -2.55
CA VAL A 320 -6.34 -8.65 -1.77
C VAL A 320 -6.34 -7.16 -2.05
N MET A 321 -7.53 -6.62 -2.31
CA MET A 321 -7.76 -5.18 -2.32
C MET A 321 -8.70 -4.84 -1.19
N VAL A 322 -8.38 -3.80 -0.41
CA VAL A 322 -9.28 -3.27 0.62
C VAL A 322 -9.45 -1.77 0.44
N THR A 323 -10.66 -1.26 0.59
CA THR A 323 -10.96 0.18 0.50
C THR A 323 -10.95 0.86 1.87
N ASN A 324 -10.87 2.19 1.87
CA ASN A 324 -10.90 3.02 3.07
C ASN A 324 -12.22 2.92 3.83
N ALA A 325 -13.27 2.39 3.21
CA ALA A 325 -14.57 2.14 3.83
C ALA A 325 -14.78 0.66 4.20
N GLY A 326 -13.86 -0.24 3.84
CA GLY A 326 -13.90 -1.67 4.17
C GLY A 326 -14.52 -2.57 3.10
N GLY A 327 -14.84 -2.05 1.91
CA GLY A 327 -15.07 -2.89 0.74
C GLY A 327 -13.78 -3.63 0.37
N SER A 328 -13.88 -4.82 -0.21
CA SER A 328 -12.69 -5.61 -0.56
C SER A 328 -12.95 -6.64 -1.66
N TYR A 329 -11.88 -7.25 -2.15
CA TYR A 329 -11.93 -8.53 -2.85
C TYR A 329 -10.71 -9.38 -2.47
N CYS A 330 -10.84 -10.69 -2.66
CA CYS A 330 -9.76 -11.67 -2.56
C CYS A 330 -9.74 -12.49 -3.85
N ARG A 331 -8.55 -12.62 -4.44
CA ARG A 331 -8.30 -13.32 -5.69
C ARG A 331 -7.09 -14.24 -5.54
N TYR A 332 -7.22 -15.46 -6.04
CA TYR A 332 -6.14 -16.44 -6.11
C TYR A 332 -5.73 -16.62 -7.58
N HIS A 333 -4.54 -16.17 -7.92
CA HIS A 333 -4.07 -15.98 -9.30
C HIS A 333 -5.07 -15.15 -10.12
N GLU A 334 -5.77 -15.75 -11.08
CA GLU A 334 -6.79 -15.08 -11.89
C GLU A 334 -8.22 -15.34 -11.42
N THR A 335 -8.40 -16.22 -10.43
CA THR A 335 -9.70 -16.66 -9.94
C THR A 335 -10.14 -15.80 -8.76
N ASP A 336 -11.25 -15.09 -8.92
CA ASP A 336 -11.89 -14.37 -7.83
C ASP A 336 -12.41 -15.38 -6.81
N ILE A 337 -11.95 -15.28 -5.56
CA ILE A 337 -12.44 -16.07 -4.44
C ILE A 337 -13.72 -15.44 -3.93
N THR A 338 -13.68 -14.13 -3.68
CA THR A 338 -14.84 -13.33 -3.29
C THR A 338 -15.36 -12.48 -4.44
N ARG A 339 -16.69 -12.34 -4.52
CA ARG A 339 -17.33 -11.54 -5.56
C ARG A 339 -17.09 -10.05 -5.34
N TRP A 340 -16.75 -9.36 -6.42
CA TRP A 340 -16.53 -7.92 -6.41
C TRP A 340 -16.93 -7.28 -7.73
N ARG A 341 -17.40 -6.03 -7.68
CA ARG A 341 -17.68 -5.21 -8.85
C ARG A 341 -17.19 -3.79 -8.59
N SER A 342 -16.63 -3.17 -9.62
CA SER A 342 -16.27 -1.75 -9.57
C SER A 342 -17.54 -0.91 -9.47
N ASP A 343 -17.70 -0.21 -8.35
CA ASP A 343 -18.79 0.74 -8.11
C ASP A 343 -18.27 1.89 -7.24
N THR A 344 -18.08 3.05 -7.87
CA THR A 344 -17.59 4.27 -7.20
C THR A 344 -18.60 4.86 -6.21
N THR A 345 -19.86 4.46 -6.28
CA THR A 345 -20.97 5.06 -5.51
C THR A 345 -21.34 4.25 -4.27
N ARG A 346 -21.25 2.92 -4.32
CA ARG A 346 -21.74 2.05 -3.23
C ARG A 346 -20.65 1.41 -2.38
N ASP A 347 -19.55 0.99 -3.00
CA ASP A 347 -18.43 0.27 -2.39
C ASP A 347 -18.85 -0.87 -1.44
N ASN A 348 -19.88 -1.63 -1.82
CA ASN A 348 -20.58 -2.56 -0.92
C ASN A 348 -20.23 -4.05 -1.13
N TRP A 349 -19.11 -4.34 -1.77
CA TRP A 349 -18.62 -5.70 -2.00
C TRP A 349 -17.43 -6.01 -1.09
N GLY A 350 -17.32 -7.26 -0.61
CA GLY A 350 -16.12 -7.74 0.08
C GLY A 350 -16.40 -8.69 1.23
N GLU A 351 -15.37 -8.83 2.06
CA GLU A 351 -15.44 -9.57 3.32
C GLU A 351 -15.77 -8.60 4.45
N PHE A 352 -16.87 -8.90 5.14
CA PHE A 352 -17.44 -8.07 6.18
C PHE A 352 -17.46 -8.79 7.52
N LEU A 353 -17.33 -8.03 8.60
CA LEU A 353 -17.48 -8.50 9.97
C LEU A 353 -18.46 -7.59 10.70
N TYR A 354 -19.65 -8.10 10.96
CA TYR A 354 -20.65 -7.44 11.79
C TYR A 354 -20.34 -7.68 13.26
N VAL A 355 -20.61 -6.68 14.08
CA VAL A 355 -20.54 -6.76 15.54
C VAL A 355 -21.90 -6.34 16.10
N ARG A 356 -22.52 -7.23 16.88
CA ARG A 356 -23.77 -6.98 17.59
C ARG A 356 -23.50 -7.05 19.09
N ASP A 357 -23.89 -6.00 19.81
CA ASP A 357 -23.98 -6.00 21.27
C ASP A 357 -25.30 -6.66 21.68
N CYS A 358 -25.23 -7.81 22.35
CA CYS A 358 -26.41 -8.59 22.74
C CYS A 358 -27.25 -7.89 23.81
N GLU A 359 -26.64 -7.04 24.64
CA GLU A 359 -27.36 -6.33 25.69
C GLU A 359 -28.03 -5.06 25.18
N SER A 360 -27.35 -4.25 24.37
CA SER A 360 -27.92 -2.98 23.87
C SER A 360 -28.67 -3.12 22.54
N GLY A 361 -28.48 -4.22 21.82
CA GLY A 361 -28.96 -4.40 20.45
C GLY A 361 -28.21 -3.54 19.43
N ALA A 362 -27.18 -2.79 19.84
CA ALA A 362 -26.39 -1.96 18.92
C ALA A 362 -25.63 -2.83 17.93
N GLN A 363 -25.64 -2.42 16.66
CA GLN A 363 -24.99 -3.14 15.56
C GLN A 363 -24.09 -2.20 14.77
N TRP A 364 -22.88 -2.66 14.47
CA TRP A 364 -21.93 -1.99 13.59
C TRP A 364 -21.09 -3.03 12.85
N SER A 365 -20.11 -2.59 12.08
CA SER A 365 -19.16 -3.45 11.38
C SER A 365 -17.72 -3.05 11.69
N ALA A 366 -16.76 -3.97 11.57
CA ALA A 366 -15.35 -3.70 11.90
C ALA A 366 -14.73 -2.55 11.07
N ALA A 367 -15.19 -2.37 9.83
CA ALA A 367 -14.99 -1.17 9.01
C ALA A 367 -16.34 -0.49 8.72
N TYR A 368 -16.37 0.62 7.96
CA TYR A 368 -17.60 1.38 7.72
C TYR A 368 -18.68 0.54 7.00
N HIS A 369 -18.29 -0.16 5.95
CA HIS A 369 -19.14 -1.15 5.29
C HIS A 369 -19.20 -2.45 6.09
N PRO A 370 -20.33 -3.16 6.02
CA PRO A 370 -21.51 -2.85 5.20
C PRO A 370 -22.61 -2.12 5.99
N SER A 371 -22.52 -2.04 7.31
CA SER A 371 -23.54 -1.42 8.19
C SER A 371 -23.77 0.06 7.91
N ARG A 372 -22.74 0.77 7.41
CA ARG A 372 -22.72 2.23 7.21
C ARG A 372 -22.93 3.01 8.51
N HIS A 373 -22.71 2.37 9.65
CA HIS A 373 -22.75 3.04 10.96
C HIS A 373 -21.53 3.97 11.08
N THR A 374 -21.77 5.27 11.27
CA THR A 374 -20.72 6.29 11.24
C THR A 374 -19.84 6.27 12.50
N GLY A 375 -20.37 5.76 13.62
CA GLY A 375 -19.66 5.71 14.90
C GLY A 375 -19.31 7.08 15.46
N LYS A 376 -18.50 7.11 16.54
CA LYS A 376 -17.98 8.36 17.13
C LYS A 376 -16.65 8.80 16.55
N ARG A 377 -15.83 7.83 16.10
CA ARG A 377 -14.51 8.06 15.49
C ARG A 377 -14.27 6.99 14.43
N TYR A 378 -13.61 7.38 13.36
CA TYR A 378 -13.17 6.49 12.29
C TYR A 378 -11.81 6.97 11.79
N SER A 379 -10.87 6.05 11.60
CA SER A 379 -9.70 6.31 10.78
C SER A 379 -9.20 5.01 10.17
N VAL A 380 -8.63 5.10 8.98
CA VAL A 380 -7.96 3.99 8.31
C VAL A 380 -6.58 4.46 7.88
N SER A 381 -5.58 3.60 8.00
CA SER A 381 -4.20 3.84 7.58
C SER A 381 -3.78 2.75 6.61
N PHE A 382 -3.17 3.14 5.50
CA PHE A 382 -2.59 2.23 4.52
C PHE A 382 -1.08 2.32 4.53
N THR A 383 -0.43 1.18 4.67
CA THR A 383 1.01 0.99 4.49
C THR A 383 1.25 -0.09 3.44
N PRO A 384 2.43 -0.16 2.81
CA PRO A 384 2.70 -1.15 1.76
C PRO A 384 2.47 -2.61 2.16
N ASP A 385 2.57 -2.91 3.46
CA ASP A 385 2.39 -4.25 4.05
C ASP A 385 0.97 -4.53 4.55
N ARG A 386 0.17 -3.50 4.91
CA ARG A 386 -1.14 -3.72 5.55
C ARG A 386 -2.15 -2.57 5.40
N ALA A 387 -3.41 -2.88 5.67
CA ALA A 387 -4.46 -1.89 5.93
C ALA A 387 -4.93 -1.95 7.38
N GLU A 388 -5.10 -0.80 8.04
CA GLU A 388 -5.41 -0.73 9.46
C GLU A 388 -6.57 0.24 9.74
N PHE A 389 -7.69 -0.30 10.23
CA PHE A 389 -8.90 0.43 10.58
C PHE A 389 -9.00 0.62 12.08
N HIS A 390 -9.46 1.80 12.50
CA HIS A 390 -9.74 2.15 13.88
C HIS A 390 -11.09 2.83 13.97
N ARG A 391 -11.95 2.35 14.85
CA ARG A 391 -13.26 2.96 15.07
C ARG A 391 -13.74 2.82 16.51
N ARG A 392 -14.73 3.64 16.87
CA ARG A 392 -15.37 3.61 18.19
C ARG A 392 -16.89 3.66 18.09
N ASP A 393 -17.55 2.61 18.57
CA ASP A 393 -18.98 2.38 18.45
C ASP A 393 -19.50 1.74 19.74
N ALA A 394 -20.70 2.11 20.20
CA ALA A 394 -21.38 1.49 21.35
C ALA A 394 -20.54 1.30 22.64
N GLY A 395 -19.49 2.10 22.87
CA GLY A 395 -18.59 1.94 24.02
C GLY A 395 -17.42 0.98 23.80
N PHE A 396 -17.24 0.49 22.58
CA PHE A 396 -16.10 -0.32 22.15
C PHE A 396 -15.16 0.45 21.25
N GLU A 397 -13.88 0.12 21.36
CA GLU A 397 -12.86 0.46 20.37
C GLU A 397 -12.57 -0.78 19.54
N THR A 398 -12.69 -0.67 18.22
CA THR A 398 -12.43 -1.75 17.27
C THR A 398 -11.23 -1.36 16.41
N THR A 399 -10.21 -2.22 16.42
CA THR A 399 -9.09 -2.15 15.47
C THR A 399 -9.16 -3.36 14.55
N MET A 400 -9.04 -3.17 13.25
CA MET A 400 -8.93 -4.25 12.27
C MET A 400 -7.70 -4.04 11.41
N GLU A 401 -6.80 -5.01 11.39
CA GLU A 401 -5.58 -5.01 10.56
C GLU A 401 -5.68 -6.12 9.52
N VAL A 402 -5.39 -5.81 8.25
CA VAL A 402 -5.50 -6.74 7.12
C VAL A 402 -4.15 -6.88 6.43
N ILE A 403 -3.69 -8.13 6.26
CA ILE A 403 -2.49 -8.51 5.50
C ILE A 403 -2.78 -9.68 4.56
N VAL A 404 -1.83 -9.93 3.65
CA VAL A 404 -1.70 -11.24 2.97
C VAL A 404 -0.45 -11.92 3.51
N SER A 405 -0.57 -13.16 3.95
CA SER A 405 0.55 -13.95 4.47
C SER A 405 1.60 -14.18 3.37
N PRO A 406 2.90 -13.90 3.60
CA PRO A 406 3.94 -14.19 2.62
C PRO A 406 4.22 -15.68 2.42
N GLU A 407 3.95 -16.51 3.43
CA GLU A 407 4.23 -17.94 3.40
C GLU A 407 3.03 -18.77 2.91
N GLU A 408 1.82 -18.22 3.05
CA GLU A 408 0.57 -18.94 2.83
C GLU A 408 -0.35 -18.14 1.92
N ASN A 409 -1.17 -18.82 1.12
CA ASN A 409 -2.20 -18.17 0.32
C ASN A 409 -3.42 -17.79 1.19
N ALA A 410 -3.18 -16.96 2.20
CA ALA A 410 -4.17 -16.54 3.18
C ALA A 410 -4.22 -15.02 3.34
N GLU A 411 -5.42 -14.45 3.22
CA GLU A 411 -5.79 -13.15 3.78
C GLU A 411 -6.00 -13.32 5.29
N VAL A 412 -5.32 -12.50 6.08
CA VAL A 412 -5.41 -12.55 7.55
C VAL A 412 -5.92 -11.20 8.05
N ARG A 413 -7.09 -11.19 8.70
CA ARG A 413 -7.67 -10.01 9.35
C ARG A 413 -7.65 -10.16 10.87
N ARG A 414 -6.79 -9.40 11.54
CA ARG A 414 -6.77 -9.35 13.00
C ARG A 414 -7.72 -8.28 13.50
N VAL A 415 -8.71 -8.67 14.30
CA VAL A 415 -9.71 -7.77 14.88
C VAL A 415 -9.56 -7.74 16.39
N THR A 416 -9.26 -6.55 16.93
CA THR A 416 -9.16 -6.31 18.36
C THR A 416 -10.37 -5.49 18.81
N LEU A 417 -11.16 -6.04 19.75
CA LEU A 417 -12.28 -5.37 20.40
C LEU A 417 -11.89 -5.04 21.84
N THR A 418 -11.88 -3.75 22.19
CA THR A 418 -11.60 -3.29 23.56
C THR A 418 -12.87 -2.71 24.18
N ASN A 419 -13.32 -3.28 25.29
CA ASN A 419 -14.49 -2.77 26.02
C ASN A 419 -14.10 -1.50 26.80
N ARG A 420 -14.54 -0.33 26.34
CA ARG A 420 -14.34 0.96 27.01
C ARG A 420 -15.56 1.39 27.82
N SER A 421 -16.55 0.51 27.98
CA SER A 421 -17.71 0.74 28.84
C SER A 421 -17.42 0.30 30.28
N ALA A 422 -18.29 0.70 31.21
CA ALA A 422 -18.20 0.31 32.62
C ALA A 422 -18.80 -1.08 32.92
N HIS A 423 -19.39 -1.74 31.92
CA HIS A 423 -20.13 -2.99 32.11
C HIS A 423 -19.52 -4.14 31.31
N ARG A 424 -19.67 -5.35 31.83
CA ARG A 424 -19.48 -6.56 31.03
C ARG A 424 -20.49 -6.54 29.87
N ARG A 425 -20.02 -6.98 28.71
CA ARG A 425 -20.80 -7.01 27.47
C ARG A 425 -20.52 -8.29 26.70
N THR A 426 -21.55 -8.86 26.13
CA THR A 426 -21.50 -10.03 25.26
C THR A 426 -21.71 -9.57 23.83
N LEU A 427 -20.74 -9.88 22.97
CA LEU A 427 -20.74 -9.50 21.57
C LEU A 427 -20.87 -10.74 20.68
N GLU A 428 -21.63 -10.59 19.60
CA GLU A 428 -21.62 -11.51 18.47
C GLU A 428 -20.85 -10.90 17.32
N LEU A 429 -19.89 -11.66 16.80
CA LEU A 429 -19.14 -11.35 15.60
C LEU A 429 -19.62 -12.27 14.49
N THR A 430 -20.19 -11.72 13.44
CA THR A 430 -20.68 -12.50 12.28
C THR A 430 -19.89 -12.09 11.04
N SER A 431 -19.13 -13.01 10.44
CA SER A 431 -18.45 -12.76 9.17
C SER A 431 -19.42 -12.94 7.99
N TYR A 432 -19.10 -12.33 6.85
CA TYR A 432 -19.86 -12.50 5.62
C TYR A 432 -18.99 -12.20 4.40
N MET A 433 -19.00 -13.10 3.42
CA MET A 433 -18.47 -12.83 2.08
C MET A 433 -19.24 -13.65 1.04
N GLU A 434 -19.43 -13.08 -0.14
CA GLU A 434 -20.00 -13.79 -1.28
C GLU A 434 -18.93 -14.51 -2.09
N LEU A 435 -19.17 -15.78 -2.43
CA LEU A 435 -18.21 -16.59 -3.18
C LEU A 435 -18.42 -16.47 -4.69
N ALA A 436 -17.31 -16.25 -5.41
CA ALA A 436 -17.28 -16.29 -6.87
C ALA A 436 -16.69 -17.61 -7.36
N LEU A 437 -15.49 -17.97 -6.87
CA LEU A 437 -14.72 -19.13 -7.29
C LEU A 437 -14.67 -19.28 -8.81
N ALA A 438 -14.45 -18.18 -9.52
CA ALA A 438 -14.44 -18.12 -10.97
C ALA A 438 -13.57 -16.94 -11.44
N ASN A 439 -13.17 -16.92 -12.70
CA ASN A 439 -12.56 -15.73 -13.27
C ASN A 439 -13.57 -14.58 -13.28
N HIS A 440 -13.08 -13.34 -13.13
CA HIS A 440 -13.93 -12.15 -12.99
C HIS A 440 -14.97 -11.99 -14.13
N SER A 441 -14.55 -12.20 -15.38
CA SER A 441 -15.42 -12.09 -16.56
C SER A 441 -16.49 -13.18 -16.61
N GLU A 442 -16.18 -14.39 -16.13
CA GLU A 442 -17.13 -15.51 -16.08
C GLU A 442 -18.23 -15.27 -15.04
N ASP A 443 -17.88 -14.77 -13.84
CA ASP A 443 -18.87 -14.41 -12.81
C ASP A 443 -19.77 -13.25 -13.29
N LEU A 444 -19.21 -12.27 -14.01
CA LEU A 444 -19.99 -11.16 -14.57
C LEU A 444 -20.95 -11.58 -15.69
N ALA A 445 -20.51 -12.48 -16.58
CA ALA A 445 -21.30 -12.88 -17.75
C ALA A 445 -22.49 -13.78 -17.37
N HIS A 446 -22.26 -14.78 -16.50
CA HIS A 446 -23.27 -15.79 -16.16
C HIS A 446 -23.27 -16.15 -14.66
N PRO A 447 -23.60 -15.21 -13.76
CA PRO A 447 -23.49 -15.42 -12.31
C PRO A 447 -24.36 -16.58 -11.82
N ALA A 448 -25.63 -16.63 -12.22
CA ALA A 448 -26.57 -17.68 -11.75
C ALA A 448 -26.10 -19.10 -12.12
N PHE A 449 -25.52 -19.28 -13.30
CA PHE A 449 -24.99 -20.58 -13.73
C PHE A 449 -23.66 -20.91 -13.03
N SER A 450 -22.77 -19.93 -12.87
CA SER A 450 -21.46 -20.13 -12.20
C SER A 450 -21.62 -20.61 -10.76
N LYS A 451 -22.64 -20.10 -10.03
CA LYS A 451 -22.93 -20.46 -8.64
C LYS A 451 -23.25 -21.94 -8.43
N LEU A 452 -23.90 -22.59 -9.39
CA LEU A 452 -24.32 -24.00 -9.29
C LEU A 452 -23.15 -25.00 -9.20
N PHE A 453 -21.94 -24.57 -9.55
CA PHE A 453 -20.73 -25.41 -9.49
C PHE A 453 -19.98 -25.30 -8.17
N VAL A 454 -20.44 -24.47 -7.23
CA VAL A 454 -19.78 -24.29 -5.94
C VAL A 454 -20.45 -25.18 -4.90
N GLU A 455 -19.68 -26.09 -4.33
CA GLU A 455 -20.09 -26.91 -3.19
C GLU A 455 -19.42 -26.38 -1.93
N THR A 456 -20.20 -26.15 -0.89
CA THR A 456 -19.72 -25.67 0.41
C THR A 456 -19.74 -26.78 1.45
N THR A 457 -18.86 -26.74 2.44
CA THR A 457 -18.80 -27.75 3.51
C THR A 457 -18.31 -27.10 4.80
N PHE A 458 -18.92 -27.48 5.92
CA PHE A 458 -18.44 -27.09 7.25
C PHE A 458 -17.53 -28.17 7.84
N LEU A 459 -16.29 -27.81 8.16
CA LEU A 459 -15.30 -28.67 8.82
C LEU A 459 -15.41 -28.53 10.34
N LYS A 460 -16.24 -29.36 10.96
CA LYS A 460 -16.52 -29.32 12.41
C LYS A 460 -15.26 -29.33 13.28
N GLU A 461 -14.26 -30.14 12.93
CA GLU A 461 -13.00 -30.26 13.70
C GLU A 461 -12.19 -28.97 13.74
N HIS A 462 -12.35 -28.10 12.74
CA HIS A 462 -11.59 -26.86 12.57
C HIS A 462 -12.43 -25.61 12.84
N GLY A 463 -13.76 -25.75 12.96
CA GLY A 463 -14.66 -24.60 13.03
C GLY A 463 -14.62 -23.72 11.78
N ALA A 464 -14.34 -24.31 10.62
CA ALA A 464 -14.05 -23.60 9.37
C ALA A 464 -15.02 -24.00 8.27
N LEU A 465 -15.28 -23.08 7.34
CA LEU A 465 -16.00 -23.34 6.09
C LEU A 465 -15.00 -23.55 4.97
N ILE A 466 -15.29 -24.48 4.07
CA ILE A 466 -14.60 -24.64 2.80
C ILE A 466 -15.60 -24.66 1.66
N ALA A 467 -15.12 -24.33 0.47
CA ALA A 467 -15.87 -24.41 -0.76
C ALA A 467 -14.94 -24.90 -1.87
N ARG A 468 -15.48 -25.71 -2.76
CA ARG A 468 -14.78 -26.15 -3.97
C ARG A 468 -15.62 -25.83 -5.19
N ARG A 469 -14.95 -25.45 -6.28
CA ARG A 469 -15.60 -25.43 -7.60
C ARG A 469 -15.50 -26.82 -8.22
N LYS A 470 -16.62 -27.41 -8.58
CA LYS A 470 -16.64 -28.66 -9.34
C LYS A 470 -16.03 -28.43 -10.73
N PRO A 471 -15.02 -29.21 -11.14
CA PRO A 471 -14.42 -29.06 -12.46
C PRO A 471 -15.42 -29.43 -13.55
N LYS A 472 -15.42 -28.69 -14.65
CA LYS A 472 -16.28 -28.90 -15.83
C LYS A 472 -15.68 -29.93 -16.79
N SER A 473 -14.37 -30.15 -16.74
CA SER A 473 -13.65 -31.17 -17.53
C SER A 473 -12.69 -31.97 -16.65
N ARG A 474 -12.15 -33.09 -17.15
CA ARG A 474 -11.18 -33.92 -16.40
C ARG A 474 -9.84 -33.22 -16.17
N ASP A 475 -9.49 -32.25 -17.01
CA ASP A 475 -8.20 -31.55 -16.97
C ASP A 475 -8.26 -30.22 -16.19
N GLU A 476 -9.46 -29.76 -15.83
CA GLU A 476 -9.64 -28.52 -15.07
C GLU A 476 -9.24 -28.73 -13.61
N LYS A 477 -8.29 -27.91 -13.12
CA LYS A 477 -7.84 -27.95 -11.73
C LYS A 477 -8.95 -27.44 -10.81
N THR A 478 -9.21 -28.18 -9.74
CA THR A 478 -10.14 -27.76 -8.69
C THR A 478 -9.52 -26.64 -7.87
N ILE A 479 -10.29 -25.58 -7.62
CA ILE A 479 -9.90 -24.50 -6.70
C ILE A 479 -10.73 -24.65 -5.43
N TRP A 480 -10.04 -24.55 -4.30
CA TRP A 480 -10.62 -24.55 -2.96
C TRP A 480 -10.50 -23.16 -2.36
N ALA A 481 -11.54 -22.73 -1.66
CA ALA A 481 -11.52 -21.57 -0.77
C ALA A 481 -11.92 -21.99 0.64
N GLY A 482 -11.39 -21.30 1.63
CA GLY A 482 -11.61 -21.59 3.03
C GLY A 482 -11.77 -20.33 3.86
N HIS A 483 -12.57 -20.40 4.93
CA HIS A 483 -12.76 -19.30 5.87
C HIS A 483 -12.91 -19.81 7.30
N MET A 484 -12.22 -19.17 8.25
CA MET A 484 -12.36 -19.44 9.68
C MET A 484 -12.31 -18.14 10.51
N ILE A 485 -12.90 -18.18 11.71
CA ILE A 485 -12.70 -17.17 12.76
C ILE A 485 -12.02 -17.87 13.94
N ALA A 486 -10.77 -17.48 14.23
CA ALA A 486 -10.00 -17.96 15.37
C ALA A 486 -9.95 -16.92 16.50
N GLY A 487 -9.97 -17.35 17.76
CA GLY A 487 -9.88 -16.48 18.94
C GLY A 487 -10.72 -16.98 20.13
N PRO A 488 -10.87 -16.15 21.19
CA PRO A 488 -11.44 -16.56 22.49
C PRO A 488 -12.98 -16.67 22.52
N GLY A 489 -13.63 -16.85 21.37
CA GLY A 489 -15.09 -16.89 21.24
C GLY A 489 -15.63 -18.30 20.99
N GLU A 490 -16.88 -18.54 21.39
CA GLU A 490 -17.61 -19.78 21.08
C GLU A 490 -18.25 -19.68 19.70
N LEU A 491 -18.12 -20.71 18.86
CA LEU A 491 -18.78 -20.75 17.56
C LEU A 491 -20.28 -21.05 17.75
N MET A 492 -21.13 -20.12 17.35
CA MET A 492 -22.60 -20.21 17.49
C MET A 492 -23.27 -20.89 16.30
N GLY A 493 -22.69 -20.77 15.10
CA GLY A 493 -23.26 -21.33 13.88
C GLY A 493 -22.57 -20.82 12.62
N TYR A 494 -23.03 -21.30 11.48
CA TYR A 494 -22.52 -20.94 10.16
C TYR A 494 -23.66 -20.81 9.13
N GLU A 495 -23.39 -20.10 8.04
CA GLU A 495 -24.29 -20.03 6.90
C GLU A 495 -23.50 -20.03 5.60
N THR A 496 -24.02 -20.74 4.61
CA THR A 496 -23.46 -20.80 3.26
C THR A 496 -24.44 -20.40 2.17
N ASN A 497 -25.73 -20.24 2.48
CA ASN A 497 -26.75 -19.79 1.54
C ASN A 497 -27.06 -18.29 1.74
N ARG A 498 -26.81 -17.48 0.71
CA ARG A 498 -27.05 -16.03 0.72
C ARG A 498 -28.50 -15.66 0.98
N GLU A 499 -29.45 -16.42 0.48
CA GLU A 499 -30.89 -16.18 0.66
C GLU A 499 -31.26 -16.28 2.14
N ARG A 500 -30.76 -17.32 2.82
CA ARG A 500 -30.95 -17.52 4.26
C ARG A 500 -30.23 -16.46 5.09
N PHE A 501 -29.05 -16.02 4.64
CA PHE A 501 -28.30 -14.99 5.35
C PHE A 501 -28.93 -13.60 5.22
N LEU A 502 -29.24 -13.17 4.00
CA LEU A 502 -29.79 -11.84 3.73
C LEU A 502 -31.27 -11.75 4.08
N GLY A 503 -32.08 -12.70 3.62
CA GLY A 503 -33.53 -12.60 3.55
C GLY A 503 -34.01 -11.82 2.30
N ARG A 504 -35.23 -12.13 1.83
CA ARG A 504 -35.87 -11.49 0.68
C ARG A 504 -35.98 -9.96 0.88
N ASP A 505 -35.69 -9.18 -0.17
CA ASP A 505 -35.66 -7.70 -0.20
C ASP A 505 -34.64 -7.04 0.73
N ARG A 506 -33.80 -7.82 1.42
CA ARG A 506 -32.77 -7.31 2.32
C ARG A 506 -31.43 -7.26 1.60
N SER A 507 -30.48 -6.56 2.21
CA SER A 507 -29.14 -6.35 1.66
C SER A 507 -28.08 -6.63 2.73
N VAL A 508 -26.81 -6.64 2.32
CA VAL A 508 -25.67 -6.69 3.25
C VAL A 508 -25.67 -5.54 4.28
N ARG A 509 -26.44 -4.47 4.07
CA ARG A 509 -26.56 -3.40 5.08
C ARG A 509 -27.44 -3.82 6.27
N ASN A 510 -28.44 -4.66 6.03
CA ASN A 510 -29.50 -5.02 6.98
C ASN A 510 -29.92 -6.49 6.84
N PRO A 511 -28.98 -7.46 6.89
CA PRO A 511 -29.30 -8.87 6.69
C PRO A 511 -30.15 -9.44 7.84
N GLN A 512 -31.07 -10.34 7.51
CA GLN A 512 -31.93 -11.05 8.46
C GLN A 512 -31.12 -11.90 9.45
N ALA A 513 -30.01 -12.46 9.01
CA ALA A 513 -29.13 -13.23 9.88
C ALA A 513 -28.71 -12.47 11.13
N LEU A 514 -28.63 -11.13 11.15
CA LEU A 514 -28.24 -10.43 12.37
C LEU A 514 -29.34 -10.36 13.43
N GLU A 515 -30.57 -10.71 13.09
CA GLU A 515 -31.73 -10.77 13.99
C GLU A 515 -31.97 -12.20 14.48
N ASP A 516 -31.83 -13.18 13.58
CA ASP A 516 -32.12 -14.60 13.80
C ASP A 516 -30.85 -15.46 14.00
N ASP A 517 -31.02 -16.72 14.39
CA ASP A 517 -29.94 -17.72 14.40
C ASP A 517 -29.58 -18.15 12.96
N LEU A 518 -28.31 -18.53 12.75
CA LEU A 518 -27.86 -19.07 11.47
C LEU A 518 -28.41 -20.49 11.25
N ALA A 519 -28.84 -20.79 10.02
CA ALA A 519 -29.52 -22.05 9.71
C ALA A 519 -28.58 -23.26 9.53
N ASN A 520 -27.26 -23.06 9.57
CA ASN A 520 -26.25 -24.11 9.40
C ASN A 520 -26.39 -24.87 8.06
N SER A 521 -26.77 -24.17 6.99
CA SER A 521 -26.88 -24.77 5.67
C SER A 521 -25.49 -24.95 5.01
N SER A 522 -25.29 -26.06 4.30
CA SER A 522 -24.07 -26.38 3.54
C SER A 522 -24.37 -27.35 2.38
N GLY A 523 -23.40 -27.55 1.49
CA GLY A 523 -23.51 -28.38 0.29
C GLY A 523 -23.71 -27.54 -0.97
N TYR A 524 -24.53 -28.04 -1.89
CA TYR A 524 -24.91 -27.33 -3.12
C TYR A 524 -26.06 -26.36 -2.84
N VAL A 525 -25.72 -25.10 -2.63
CA VAL A 525 -26.66 -23.99 -2.43
C VAL A 525 -26.74 -23.13 -3.69
N LEU A 526 -27.87 -22.44 -3.90
CA LEU A 526 -28.08 -21.63 -5.11
C LEU A 526 -27.22 -20.37 -5.18
N ASP A 527 -26.92 -19.78 -4.02
CA ASP A 527 -26.12 -18.56 -3.91
C ASP A 527 -25.11 -18.68 -2.75
N PRO A 528 -23.88 -19.14 -3.02
CA PRO A 528 -22.92 -19.50 -1.99
C PRO A 528 -22.25 -18.28 -1.32
N VAL A 529 -22.20 -18.32 0.02
CA VAL A 529 -21.48 -17.39 0.89
C VAL A 529 -20.62 -18.14 1.89
N PHE A 530 -19.70 -17.44 2.55
CA PHE A 530 -19.20 -17.87 3.85
C PHE A 530 -19.66 -16.91 4.92
N SER A 531 -20.23 -17.46 6.00
CA SER A 531 -20.53 -16.74 7.22
C SER A 531 -20.34 -17.64 8.44
N LEU A 532 -19.59 -17.14 9.42
CA LEU A 532 -19.42 -17.76 10.73
C LEU A 532 -19.85 -16.76 11.79
N ARG A 533 -20.58 -17.22 12.82
CA ARG A 533 -20.91 -16.42 14.00
C ARG A 533 -20.17 -16.95 15.21
N THR A 534 -19.43 -16.08 15.88
CA THR A 534 -18.85 -16.36 17.20
C THR A 534 -19.38 -15.40 18.26
N ARG A 535 -19.51 -15.89 19.49
CA ARG A 535 -19.95 -15.11 20.65
C ARG A 535 -18.83 -15.03 21.69
N VAL A 536 -18.61 -13.82 22.22
CA VAL A 536 -17.58 -13.56 23.22
C VAL A 536 -18.11 -12.64 24.31
N THR A 537 -17.62 -12.81 25.53
CA THR A 537 -17.91 -11.89 26.64
C THR A 537 -16.65 -11.14 27.03
N ILE A 538 -16.71 -9.81 27.05
CA ILE A 538 -15.54 -8.94 27.32
C ILE A 538 -15.83 -8.09 28.57
N LYS A 539 -14.98 -8.20 29.60
CA LYS A 539 -15.11 -7.40 30.82
C LYS A 539 -14.72 -5.93 30.58
N PRO A 540 -15.14 -4.99 31.45
CA PRO A 540 -14.68 -3.60 31.39
C PRO A 540 -13.16 -3.49 31.32
N GLY A 541 -12.63 -2.72 30.37
CA GLY A 541 -11.19 -2.51 30.17
C GLY A 541 -10.44 -3.68 29.51
N GLU A 542 -11.07 -4.83 29.34
CA GLU A 542 -10.49 -6.00 28.69
C GLU A 542 -10.52 -5.86 27.16
N ARG A 543 -9.65 -6.63 26.49
CA ARG A 543 -9.60 -6.74 25.04
C ARG A 543 -9.75 -8.20 24.60
N ALA A 544 -10.52 -8.45 23.55
CA ALA A 544 -10.56 -9.72 22.85
C ALA A 544 -9.94 -9.56 21.45
N ARG A 545 -9.14 -10.54 21.02
CA ARG A 545 -8.49 -10.55 19.70
C ARG A 545 -8.96 -11.74 18.91
N PHE A 546 -9.43 -11.49 17.70
CA PHE A 546 -9.86 -12.49 16.73
C PHE A 546 -9.00 -12.40 15.49
N VAL A 547 -8.86 -13.52 14.79
CA VAL A 547 -8.19 -13.59 13.50
C VAL A 547 -9.16 -14.26 12.53
N LEU A 548 -9.53 -13.53 11.48
CA LEU A 548 -10.28 -14.09 10.36
C LEU A 548 -9.26 -14.51 9.32
N ILE A 549 -9.36 -15.74 8.84
CA ILE A 549 -8.47 -16.27 7.82
C ILE A 549 -9.32 -16.68 6.63
N THR A 550 -9.05 -16.05 5.49
CA THR A 550 -9.66 -16.39 4.19
C THR A 550 -8.56 -16.88 3.28
N THR A 551 -8.63 -18.15 2.86
CA THR A 551 -7.53 -18.84 2.18
C THR A 551 -8.01 -19.50 0.90
N ALA A 552 -7.08 -19.74 -0.04
CA ALA A 552 -7.35 -20.48 -1.26
C ALA A 552 -6.18 -21.37 -1.66
N GLY A 553 -6.49 -22.47 -2.35
CA GLY A 553 -5.51 -23.49 -2.72
C GLY A 553 -6.02 -24.46 -3.77
N GLN A 554 -5.18 -25.41 -4.17
CA GLN A 554 -5.51 -26.44 -5.17
C GLN A 554 -6.01 -27.72 -4.52
N THR A 555 -5.71 -27.93 -3.23
CA THR A 555 -6.09 -29.12 -2.48
C THR A 555 -6.81 -28.76 -1.19
N ARG A 556 -7.60 -29.70 -0.66
CA ARG A 556 -8.28 -29.51 0.63
C ARG A 556 -7.27 -29.48 1.77
N GLU A 557 -6.20 -30.25 1.65
CA GLU A 557 -5.15 -30.44 2.65
C GLU A 557 -4.34 -29.15 2.87
N GLU A 558 -4.12 -28.35 1.81
CA GLU A 558 -3.52 -27.01 1.91
C GLU A 558 -4.34 -26.06 2.79
N LEU A 559 -5.68 -26.09 2.68
CA LEU A 559 -6.55 -25.25 3.50
C LEU A 559 -6.55 -25.73 4.95
N VAL A 560 -6.61 -27.05 5.16
CA VAL A 560 -6.62 -27.67 6.49
C VAL A 560 -5.33 -27.34 7.25
N SER A 561 -4.16 -27.41 6.63
CA SER A 561 -2.88 -27.10 7.30
C SER A 561 -2.82 -25.64 7.76
N ILE A 562 -3.35 -24.70 6.96
CA ILE A 562 -3.49 -23.30 7.36
C ILE A 562 -4.44 -23.19 8.55
N PHE A 563 -5.60 -23.86 8.53
CA PHE A 563 -6.54 -23.83 9.66
C PHE A 563 -5.94 -24.39 10.94
N GLU A 564 -5.15 -25.47 10.87
CA GLU A 564 -4.45 -26.05 12.02
C GLU A 564 -3.44 -25.07 12.63
N LYS A 565 -2.70 -24.30 11.80
CA LYS A 565 -1.75 -23.30 12.27
C LYS A 565 -2.42 -22.16 13.06
N TYR A 566 -3.57 -21.68 12.58
CA TYR A 566 -4.30 -20.58 13.23
C TYR A 566 -5.31 -21.03 14.29
N LYS A 567 -5.40 -22.34 14.58
CA LYS A 567 -6.29 -22.87 15.63
C LYS A 567 -5.72 -22.58 17.02
N GLU A 568 -6.61 -22.35 17.99
CA GLU A 568 -6.21 -22.22 19.40
C GLU A 568 -5.45 -23.47 19.89
N PRO A 569 -4.37 -23.30 20.69
CA PRO A 569 -3.88 -22.06 21.31
C PRO A 569 -2.90 -21.23 20.46
N ASN A 570 -2.61 -21.63 19.22
CA ASN A 570 -1.53 -21.06 18.40
C ASN A 570 -1.92 -19.76 17.68
N THR A 571 -3.20 -19.41 17.65
CA THR A 571 -3.78 -18.26 16.92
C THR A 571 -2.96 -16.98 17.04
N ALA A 572 -2.59 -16.61 18.27
CA ALA A 572 -1.93 -15.34 18.54
C ALA A 572 -0.50 -15.29 17.99
N GLU A 573 0.26 -16.37 18.15
CA GLU A 573 1.64 -16.50 17.67
C GLU A 573 1.68 -16.60 16.13
N ALA A 574 0.79 -17.42 15.55
CA ALA A 574 0.67 -17.56 14.11
C ALA A 574 0.33 -16.22 13.43
N ALA A 575 -0.61 -15.46 14.00
CA ALA A 575 -0.94 -14.14 13.50
C ALA A 575 0.24 -13.17 13.62
N GLU A 576 0.88 -13.06 14.80
CA GLU A 576 2.00 -12.13 14.98
C GLU A 576 3.14 -12.41 13.99
N SER A 577 3.48 -13.69 13.80
CA SER A 577 4.47 -14.13 12.81
C SER A 577 4.09 -13.70 11.39
N ALA A 578 2.83 -13.92 10.97
CA ALA A 578 2.36 -13.50 9.66
C ALA A 578 2.46 -11.97 9.44
N PHE A 579 2.16 -11.16 10.47
CA PHE A 579 2.31 -9.70 10.42
C PHE A 579 3.77 -9.25 10.30
N GLU A 580 4.68 -9.83 11.07
CA GLU A 580 6.12 -9.53 10.99
C GLU A 580 6.69 -9.91 9.62
N MET A 581 6.31 -11.07 9.09
CA MET A 581 6.73 -11.52 7.77
C MET A 581 6.17 -10.62 6.67
N ALA A 582 4.89 -10.24 6.72
CA ALA A 582 4.27 -9.35 5.73
C ALA A 582 5.00 -8.01 5.65
N TRP A 583 5.37 -7.44 6.80
CA TRP A 583 6.18 -6.23 6.87
C TRP A 583 7.56 -6.43 6.21
N THR A 584 8.24 -7.52 6.55
CA THR A 584 9.56 -7.88 6.02
C THR A 584 9.57 -8.02 4.51
N GLN A 585 8.64 -8.82 3.97
CA GLN A 585 8.52 -9.09 2.55
C GLN A 585 8.24 -7.80 1.77
N SER A 586 7.39 -6.93 2.33
CA SER A 586 7.12 -5.62 1.73
C SER A 586 8.40 -4.76 1.65
N GLN A 587 9.20 -4.69 2.71
CA GLN A 587 10.46 -3.93 2.66
C GLN A 587 11.45 -4.49 1.64
N LEU A 588 11.54 -5.81 1.50
CA LEU A 588 12.39 -6.46 0.49
C LEU A 588 11.91 -6.17 -0.94
N GLU A 589 10.61 -6.26 -1.21
CA GLU A 589 10.02 -5.94 -2.51
C GLU A 589 10.32 -4.47 -2.91
N LEU A 590 10.12 -3.53 -1.99
CA LEU A 590 10.40 -2.11 -2.24
C LEU A 590 11.87 -1.85 -2.57
N ARG A 591 12.79 -2.52 -1.86
CA ARG A 591 14.23 -2.45 -2.15
C ARG A 591 14.57 -3.05 -3.51
N HIS A 592 13.99 -4.20 -3.85
CA HIS A 592 14.23 -4.87 -5.12
C HIS A 592 13.77 -4.02 -6.32
N LEU A 593 12.59 -3.40 -6.20
CA LEU A 593 12.05 -2.49 -7.20
C LEU A 593 12.67 -1.07 -7.15
N ARG A 594 13.60 -0.81 -6.21
CA ARG A 594 14.23 0.50 -5.95
C ARG A 594 13.21 1.63 -5.75
N LEU A 595 12.07 1.30 -5.13
CA LEU A 595 10.96 2.23 -4.93
C LEU A 595 11.10 2.97 -3.59
N GLN A 596 10.94 4.29 -3.66
CA GLN A 596 10.78 5.12 -2.46
C GLN A 596 9.31 5.10 -2.00
N PRO A 597 9.02 5.24 -0.70
CA PRO A 597 7.66 5.22 -0.16
C PRO A 597 6.69 6.17 -0.88
N ASP A 598 7.15 7.35 -1.28
CA ASP A 598 6.33 8.32 -2.02
C ASP A 598 5.92 7.85 -3.42
N ALA A 599 6.76 7.06 -4.10
CA ALA A 599 6.42 6.49 -5.39
C ALA A 599 5.34 5.42 -5.24
N VAL A 600 5.47 4.54 -4.24
CA VAL A 600 4.48 3.51 -3.90
C VAL A 600 3.12 4.14 -3.63
N ARG A 601 3.08 5.23 -2.86
CA ARG A 601 1.85 5.99 -2.60
C ARG A 601 1.19 6.47 -3.89
N ARG A 602 1.95 7.01 -4.84
CA ARG A 602 1.42 7.46 -6.14
C ARG A 602 0.91 6.29 -6.98
N PHE A 603 1.57 5.14 -6.93
CA PHE A 603 1.14 3.96 -7.65
C PHE A 603 -0.17 3.38 -7.08
N GLN A 604 -0.31 3.36 -5.74
CA GLN A 604 -1.58 3.03 -5.09
C GLN A 604 -2.68 4.06 -5.43
N GLU A 605 -2.34 5.34 -5.53
CA GLU A 605 -3.30 6.36 -5.97
C GLU A 605 -3.74 6.17 -7.43
N LEU A 606 -2.81 5.81 -8.33
CA LEU A 606 -3.13 5.40 -9.69
C LEU A 606 -4.03 4.16 -9.70
N ALA A 607 -3.77 3.17 -8.83
CA ALA A 607 -4.60 1.97 -8.68
C ALA A 607 -6.06 2.31 -8.38
N ASN A 608 -6.32 3.31 -7.52
CA ASN A 608 -7.67 3.78 -7.22
C ASN A 608 -8.43 4.15 -8.49
N HIS A 609 -7.79 4.90 -9.40
CA HIS A 609 -8.43 5.36 -10.64
C HIS A 609 -8.58 4.24 -11.69
N VAL A 610 -7.73 3.23 -11.65
CA VAL A 610 -7.86 2.03 -12.48
C VAL A 610 -9.02 1.16 -12.01
N LEU A 611 -9.13 0.93 -10.70
CA LEU A 611 -10.20 0.11 -10.10
C LEU A 611 -11.54 0.82 -10.08
N TYR A 612 -11.55 2.11 -9.76
CA TYR A 612 -12.72 2.96 -9.60
C TYR A 612 -12.64 4.14 -10.60
N PRO A 613 -13.12 3.95 -11.84
CA PRO A 613 -13.02 4.97 -12.89
C PRO A 613 -13.64 6.30 -12.45
N ASN A 614 -12.93 7.39 -12.71
CA ASN A 614 -13.32 8.74 -12.32
C ASN A 614 -13.20 9.68 -13.52
N PRO A 615 -14.17 10.60 -13.77
CA PRO A 615 -14.06 11.63 -14.80
C PRO A 615 -12.74 12.41 -14.82
N ARG A 616 -12.07 12.59 -13.66
CA ARG A 616 -10.83 13.37 -13.53
C ARG A 616 -9.68 12.94 -14.43
N LEU A 617 -9.47 11.63 -14.57
CA LEU A 617 -8.40 11.07 -15.39
C LEU A 617 -8.95 10.44 -16.67
N ARG A 618 -10.12 10.89 -17.14
CA ARG A 618 -10.70 10.47 -18.42
C ARG A 618 -10.84 11.68 -19.35
N PRO A 619 -10.98 11.46 -20.67
CA PRO A 619 -11.37 12.52 -21.58
C PRO A 619 -12.64 13.25 -21.11
N THR A 620 -12.76 14.52 -21.46
CA THR A 620 -13.96 15.32 -21.12
C THR A 620 -15.22 14.69 -21.71
N GLY A 621 -16.38 14.87 -21.05
CA GLY A 621 -17.64 14.32 -21.52
C GLY A 621 -18.01 14.73 -22.96
N GLY A 622 -17.62 15.94 -23.38
CA GLY A 622 -17.76 16.37 -24.78
C GLY A 622 -16.95 15.52 -25.74
N ARG A 623 -15.70 15.19 -25.41
CA ARG A 623 -14.84 14.32 -26.22
C ARG A 623 -15.31 12.87 -26.20
N LEU A 624 -15.81 12.36 -25.07
CA LEU A 624 -16.36 11.01 -24.98
C LEU A 624 -17.59 10.81 -25.89
N ARG A 625 -18.45 11.83 -26.02
CA ARG A 625 -19.64 11.80 -26.90
C ARG A 625 -19.32 11.76 -28.39
N LEU A 626 -18.11 12.15 -28.79
CA LEU A 626 -17.70 12.07 -30.19
C LEU A 626 -17.44 10.62 -30.64
N ASN A 627 -17.21 9.69 -29.71
CA ASN A 627 -16.98 8.29 -30.07
C ASN A 627 -18.27 7.62 -30.53
N SER A 628 -18.30 7.18 -31.79
CA SER A 628 -19.37 6.37 -32.38
C SER A 628 -18.98 4.90 -32.57
N LEU A 629 -17.73 4.53 -32.26
CA LEU A 629 -17.20 3.20 -32.51
C LEU A 629 -17.41 2.24 -31.33
N ASN A 630 -17.52 0.95 -31.66
CA ASN A 630 -17.64 -0.15 -30.69
C ASN A 630 -16.25 -0.61 -30.20
N LYS A 631 -16.17 -1.11 -28.96
CA LYS A 631 -14.97 -1.74 -28.37
C LYS A 631 -14.31 -2.79 -29.29
N THR A 632 -15.05 -3.54 -30.10
CA THR A 632 -14.47 -4.55 -31.01
C THR A 632 -13.48 -3.96 -32.02
N ARG A 633 -13.57 -2.66 -32.34
CA ARG A 633 -12.61 -1.97 -33.20
C ARG A 633 -11.19 -1.91 -32.59
N LEU A 634 -11.05 -2.05 -31.28
CA LEU A 634 -9.74 -2.12 -30.60
C LEU A 634 -8.92 -3.35 -31.02
N TRP A 635 -9.57 -4.43 -31.47
CA TRP A 635 -8.90 -5.68 -31.83
C TRP A 635 -7.95 -5.54 -33.02
N ALA A 636 -8.23 -4.58 -33.93
CA ALA A 636 -7.32 -4.23 -35.02
C ALA A 636 -5.93 -3.78 -34.51
N TYR A 637 -5.85 -3.34 -33.25
CA TYR A 637 -4.63 -2.93 -32.58
C TYR A 637 -4.16 -3.95 -31.53
N GLY A 638 -4.67 -5.18 -31.53
CA GLY A 638 -4.30 -6.22 -30.56
C GLY A 638 -4.79 -5.98 -29.13
N ILE A 639 -5.59 -4.93 -28.90
CA ILE A 639 -6.11 -4.58 -27.57
C ILE A 639 -7.50 -5.22 -27.42
N SER A 640 -7.69 -6.12 -26.46
CA SER A 640 -8.99 -6.78 -26.26
C SER A 640 -10.05 -5.82 -25.70
N GLY A 641 -9.62 -4.93 -24.80
CA GLY A 641 -10.46 -4.02 -24.01
C GLY A 641 -11.22 -4.70 -22.86
N ASP A 642 -10.91 -5.96 -22.53
CA ASP A 642 -11.50 -6.68 -21.39
C ASP A 642 -10.89 -6.25 -20.06
N LEU A 643 -9.60 -5.92 -20.07
CA LEU A 643 -8.89 -5.36 -18.94
C LEU A 643 -9.02 -3.83 -18.91
N PRO A 644 -8.88 -3.21 -17.72
CA PRO A 644 -8.72 -1.75 -17.61
C PRO A 644 -7.62 -1.23 -18.54
N ILE A 645 -7.91 -0.19 -19.32
CA ILE A 645 -6.90 0.48 -20.16
C ILE A 645 -6.36 1.71 -19.42
N ILE A 646 -5.03 1.80 -19.32
CA ILE A 646 -4.27 3.00 -18.96
C ILE A 646 -3.68 3.55 -20.27
N ALA A 647 -4.16 4.69 -20.74
CA ALA A 647 -3.63 5.36 -21.92
C ALA A 647 -2.60 6.41 -21.51
N LEU A 648 -1.47 6.45 -22.20
CA LEU A 648 -0.40 7.43 -22.01
C LEU A 648 -0.08 8.10 -23.35
N THR A 649 -0.23 9.42 -23.45
CA THR A 649 0.17 10.17 -24.65
C THR A 649 1.56 10.77 -24.47
N VAL A 650 2.44 10.55 -25.45
CA VAL A 650 3.84 11.02 -25.46
C VAL A 650 4.11 11.76 -26.77
N THR A 651 4.72 12.94 -26.67
CA THR A 651 4.96 13.86 -27.80
C THR A 651 6.45 14.15 -28.03
N ASP A 652 7.29 14.07 -26.99
CA ASP A 652 8.70 14.49 -27.05
C ASP A 652 9.62 13.55 -26.24
N VAL A 653 10.89 13.42 -26.65
CA VAL A 653 11.92 12.63 -25.94
C VAL A 653 12.22 13.13 -24.53
N LYS A 654 11.93 14.39 -24.22
CA LYS A 654 12.06 14.94 -22.85
C LYS A 654 11.11 14.30 -21.85
N GLU A 655 10.10 13.58 -22.33
CA GLU A 655 9.05 12.97 -21.53
C GLU A 655 9.36 11.51 -21.13
N LEU A 656 10.50 10.97 -21.57
CA LEU A 656 10.87 9.56 -21.34
C LEU A 656 11.00 9.21 -19.85
N ASP A 657 11.41 10.14 -18.99
CA ASP A 657 11.45 9.90 -17.54
C ASP A 657 10.07 9.61 -16.95
N PHE A 658 9.04 10.29 -17.46
CA PHE A 658 7.65 10.05 -17.05
C PHE A 658 7.16 8.69 -17.58
N VAL A 659 7.51 8.33 -18.82
CA VAL A 659 7.22 7.00 -19.38
C VAL A 659 7.82 5.91 -18.51
N GLN A 660 9.06 6.09 -18.03
CA GLN A 660 9.72 5.16 -17.12
C GLN A 660 8.98 5.06 -15.77
N GLU A 661 8.50 6.17 -15.21
CA GLU A 661 7.68 6.17 -13.98
C GLU A 661 6.39 5.35 -14.18
N ILE A 662 5.70 5.52 -15.32
CA ILE A 662 4.44 4.80 -15.60
C ILE A 662 4.66 3.31 -15.87
N LEU A 663 5.72 2.94 -16.59
CA LEU A 663 6.06 1.53 -16.79
C LEU A 663 6.43 0.84 -15.47
N THR A 664 7.11 1.57 -14.58
CA THR A 664 7.42 1.10 -13.21
C THR A 664 6.14 0.95 -12.38
N ALA A 665 5.23 1.92 -12.45
CA ALA A 665 3.92 1.85 -11.80
C ALA A 665 3.11 0.65 -12.30
N HIS A 666 3.04 0.44 -13.61
CA HIS A 666 2.34 -0.70 -14.23
C HIS A 666 2.91 -2.04 -13.77
N THR A 667 4.24 -2.15 -13.68
CA THR A 667 4.91 -3.34 -13.13
C THR A 667 4.50 -3.57 -11.67
N TYR A 668 4.53 -2.53 -10.83
CA TYR A 668 4.11 -2.62 -9.42
C TYR A 668 2.65 -3.04 -9.28
N LEU A 669 1.72 -2.46 -10.04
CA LEU A 669 0.31 -2.85 -10.00
C LEU A 669 0.11 -4.33 -10.36
N ARG A 670 0.88 -4.83 -11.33
CA ARG A 670 0.87 -6.23 -11.71
C ARG A 670 1.38 -7.15 -10.59
N THR A 671 2.44 -6.80 -9.86
CA THR A 671 2.89 -7.62 -8.70
C THR A 671 1.83 -7.66 -7.59
N LYS A 672 0.98 -6.63 -7.54
CA LYS A 672 -0.18 -6.54 -6.65
C LYS A 672 -1.47 -7.15 -7.23
N GLY A 673 -1.40 -7.87 -8.34
CA GLY A 673 -2.54 -8.59 -8.92
C GLY A 673 -3.52 -7.71 -9.71
N LEU A 674 -3.19 -6.44 -9.94
CA LEU A 674 -3.99 -5.52 -10.75
C LEU A 674 -3.43 -5.47 -12.17
N LYS A 675 -4.03 -6.27 -13.07
CA LYS A 675 -3.71 -6.25 -14.50
C LYS A 675 -4.45 -5.13 -15.21
N ALA A 676 -3.72 -4.39 -16.05
CA ALA A 676 -4.25 -3.35 -16.92
C ALA A 676 -3.46 -3.34 -18.24
N ASP A 677 -4.10 -2.99 -19.34
CA ASP A 677 -3.45 -2.75 -20.62
C ASP A 677 -2.84 -1.33 -20.60
N LEU A 678 -1.52 -1.21 -20.73
CA LEU A 678 -0.84 0.08 -20.85
C LEU A 678 -0.65 0.44 -22.32
N VAL A 679 -1.45 1.39 -22.82
CA VAL A 679 -1.41 1.83 -24.21
C VAL A 679 -0.64 3.14 -24.31
N ILE A 680 0.56 3.09 -24.87
CA ILE A 680 1.42 4.26 -25.11
C ILE A 680 1.16 4.75 -26.54
N LEU A 681 0.61 5.96 -26.64
CA LEU A 681 0.32 6.65 -27.90
C LEU A 681 1.46 7.62 -28.22
N ASN A 682 2.24 7.29 -29.25
CA ASN A 682 3.33 8.13 -29.75
C ASN A 682 2.78 9.17 -30.76
N TYR A 683 2.93 10.46 -30.44
CA TYR A 683 2.55 11.62 -31.24
C TYR A 683 3.69 12.19 -32.11
N GLU A 684 4.84 11.52 -32.18
CA GLU A 684 5.96 11.92 -33.07
C GLU A 684 5.46 12.06 -34.51
N SER A 685 5.58 13.26 -35.07
CA SER A 685 5.22 13.55 -36.45
C SER A 685 6.18 12.83 -37.40
N GLY A 686 5.63 12.17 -38.44
CA GLY A 686 6.38 11.29 -39.36
C GLY A 686 7.52 11.99 -40.11
N SER A 687 8.72 11.93 -39.53
CA SER A 687 10.00 12.25 -40.16
C SER A 687 10.80 10.95 -40.39
N TYR A 688 11.79 10.98 -41.28
CA TYR A 688 12.69 9.84 -41.55
C TYR A 688 13.48 9.41 -40.30
N PHE A 689 13.76 10.36 -39.40
CA PHE A 689 14.40 10.11 -38.12
C PHE A 689 13.34 10.12 -37.01
N GLN A 690 13.13 8.99 -36.33
CA GLN A 690 12.10 8.78 -35.29
C GLN A 690 12.72 8.42 -33.91
N PRO A 691 13.49 9.34 -33.31
CA PRO A 691 14.21 9.08 -32.05
C PRO A 691 13.27 8.77 -30.87
N LEU A 692 12.06 9.33 -30.86
CA LEU A 692 11.07 9.03 -29.82
C LEU A 692 10.54 7.60 -29.98
N GLN A 693 10.14 7.21 -31.19
CA GLN A 693 9.69 5.84 -31.49
C GLN A 693 10.73 4.80 -31.09
N GLU A 694 12.01 5.00 -31.45
CA GLU A 694 13.08 4.06 -31.10
C GLU A 694 13.31 3.95 -29.59
N SER A 695 13.25 5.08 -28.87
CA SER A 695 13.43 5.11 -27.42
C SER A 695 12.26 4.45 -26.68
N LEU A 696 11.03 4.76 -27.08
CA LEU A 696 9.83 4.11 -26.55
C LEU A 696 9.83 2.60 -26.82
N ARG A 697 10.24 2.18 -28.02
CA ARG A 697 10.35 0.76 -28.36
C ARG A 697 11.36 0.05 -27.46
N ARG A 698 12.54 0.63 -27.22
CA ARG A 698 13.55 0.06 -26.30
C ARG A 698 13.03 -0.05 -24.87
N MET A 699 12.37 1.00 -24.36
CA MET A 699 11.79 0.99 -23.01
C MET A 699 10.67 -0.05 -22.87
N ALA A 700 9.76 -0.12 -23.86
CA ALA A 700 8.68 -1.10 -23.89
C ALA A 700 9.23 -2.53 -23.96
N GLN A 701 10.26 -2.79 -24.77
CA GLN A 701 10.91 -4.09 -24.87
C GLN A 701 11.63 -4.48 -23.57
N ALA A 702 12.33 -3.56 -22.93
CA ALA A 702 12.96 -3.80 -21.62
C ALA A 702 11.92 -4.17 -20.56
N HIS A 703 10.77 -3.48 -20.55
CA HIS A 703 9.66 -3.79 -19.64
C HIS A 703 8.85 -5.04 -20.03
N ALA A 704 8.85 -5.43 -21.30
CA ALA A 704 8.14 -6.60 -21.78
C ALA A 704 8.63 -7.90 -21.14
N MET A 705 9.87 -7.96 -20.63
CA MET A 705 10.35 -9.12 -19.87
C MET A 705 9.54 -9.37 -18.59
N LEU A 706 8.88 -8.34 -18.03
CA LEU A 706 8.12 -8.42 -16.78
C LEU A 706 6.60 -8.51 -17.01
N THR A 707 6.10 -7.89 -18.09
CA THR A 707 4.65 -7.72 -18.35
C THR A 707 4.19 -8.27 -19.71
N GLY A 708 5.13 -8.46 -20.63
CA GLY A 708 4.94 -8.78 -22.04
C GLY A 708 4.50 -7.60 -22.91
N LEU A 709 4.73 -7.76 -24.20
CA LEU A 709 4.42 -6.78 -25.25
C LEU A 709 3.23 -7.29 -26.07
N ASP A 710 2.29 -6.40 -26.39
CA ASP A 710 1.15 -6.68 -27.27
C ASP A 710 0.32 -7.92 -26.86
N GLN A 711 0.18 -8.12 -25.54
CA GLN A 711 -0.64 -9.17 -24.95
C GLN A 711 -1.52 -8.61 -23.83
N PRO A 712 -2.65 -9.26 -23.47
CA PRO A 712 -3.52 -8.80 -22.40
C PRO A 712 -2.76 -8.57 -21.08
N GLY A 713 -2.93 -7.39 -20.49
CA GLY A 713 -2.27 -6.93 -19.27
C GLY A 713 -0.83 -6.45 -19.49
N GLY A 714 -0.39 -6.34 -20.74
CA GLY A 714 0.95 -5.92 -21.15
C GLY A 714 1.00 -4.47 -21.64
N VAL A 715 2.06 -4.14 -22.38
CA VAL A 715 2.30 -2.82 -22.96
C VAL A 715 2.01 -2.83 -24.46
N PHE A 716 1.27 -1.84 -24.94
CA PHE A 716 0.92 -1.64 -26.34
C PHE A 716 1.47 -0.28 -26.81
N LEU A 717 2.49 -0.28 -27.67
CA LEU A 717 3.04 0.94 -28.27
C LEU A 717 2.37 1.20 -29.62
N ARG A 718 1.66 2.31 -29.78
CA ARG A 718 0.95 2.67 -31.02
C ARG A 718 1.35 4.07 -31.48
N THR A 719 1.65 4.20 -32.77
CA THR A 719 2.02 5.47 -33.40
C THR A 719 0.79 6.07 -34.06
N ILE A 720 0.37 7.25 -33.64
CA ILE A 720 -0.93 7.82 -34.03
C ILE A 720 -1.01 8.14 -35.52
N SER A 721 0.11 8.44 -36.18
CA SER A 721 0.13 8.77 -37.62
C SER A 721 -0.29 7.60 -38.51
N HIS A 722 -0.36 6.39 -37.96
CA HIS A 722 -0.82 5.19 -38.65
C HIS A 722 -2.25 4.78 -38.26
N MET A 723 -2.96 5.64 -37.52
CA MET A 723 -4.29 5.35 -36.98
C MET A 723 -5.29 6.42 -37.44
N PRO A 724 -6.53 6.04 -37.82
CA PRO A 724 -7.62 6.99 -37.97
C PRO A 724 -7.91 7.72 -36.65
N ASP A 725 -8.29 9.00 -36.72
CA ASP A 725 -8.59 9.81 -35.53
C ASP A 725 -9.71 9.22 -34.68
N ASP A 726 -10.73 8.61 -35.30
CA ASP A 726 -11.83 7.95 -34.61
C ASP A 726 -11.36 6.73 -33.79
N ASP A 727 -10.34 6.01 -34.27
CA ASP A 727 -9.77 4.85 -33.57
C ASP A 727 -8.91 5.30 -32.37
N VAL A 728 -8.15 6.40 -32.53
CA VAL A 728 -7.45 7.04 -31.40
C VAL A 728 -8.45 7.52 -30.35
N LEU A 729 -9.55 8.14 -30.79
CA LEU A 729 -10.63 8.57 -29.91
C LEU A 729 -11.26 7.39 -29.16
N LEU A 730 -11.49 6.25 -29.83
CA LEU A 730 -12.00 5.03 -29.22
C LEU A 730 -11.08 4.52 -28.09
N ILE A 731 -9.76 4.49 -28.30
CA ILE A 731 -8.78 4.10 -27.26
C ILE A 731 -8.89 5.03 -26.06
N LEU A 732 -8.86 6.35 -26.30
CA LEU A 732 -8.95 7.35 -25.23
C LEU A 732 -10.28 7.27 -24.49
N ALA A 733 -11.38 7.03 -25.20
CA ALA A 733 -12.71 6.90 -24.62
C ALA A 733 -12.85 5.60 -23.80
N SER A 734 -12.21 4.51 -24.24
CA SER A 734 -12.21 3.22 -23.54
C SER A 734 -11.29 3.20 -22.32
N ALA A 735 -10.30 4.08 -22.26
CA ALA A 735 -9.37 4.19 -21.14
C ALA A 735 -10.07 4.57 -19.83
N ARG A 736 -9.73 3.84 -18.75
CA ARG A 736 -10.12 4.20 -17.38
C ARG A 736 -9.26 5.34 -16.84
N VAL A 737 -8.01 5.38 -17.28
CA VAL A 737 -7.03 6.41 -16.94
C VAL A 737 -6.35 6.90 -18.22
N LEU A 738 -6.30 8.21 -18.41
CA LEU A 738 -5.58 8.91 -19.45
C LEU A 738 -4.53 9.82 -18.79
N LEU A 739 -3.26 9.52 -19.05
CA LEU A 739 -2.12 10.31 -18.63
C LEU A 739 -1.53 11.02 -19.83
N VAL A 740 -1.12 12.27 -19.63
CA VAL A 740 -0.53 13.10 -20.70
C VAL A 740 0.86 13.51 -20.26
N ALA A 741 1.89 12.99 -20.92
CA ALA A 741 3.27 13.20 -20.48
C ALA A 741 3.67 14.69 -20.46
N ALA A 742 3.16 15.47 -21.43
CA ALA A 742 3.33 16.92 -21.48
C ALA A 742 2.75 17.69 -20.27
N ARG A 743 1.88 17.07 -19.46
CA ARG A 743 1.29 17.71 -18.25
C ARG A 743 2.17 17.59 -17.01
N GLY A 744 3.37 17.04 -17.15
CA GLY A 744 4.34 16.90 -16.06
C GLY A 744 4.21 15.58 -15.29
N THR A 745 4.76 15.55 -14.09
CA THR A 745 4.98 14.33 -13.31
C THR A 745 3.68 13.65 -12.86
N LEU A 746 3.76 12.37 -12.47
CA LEU A 746 2.59 11.64 -11.97
C LEU A 746 2.00 12.33 -10.73
N ALA A 747 2.86 12.88 -9.87
CA ALA A 747 2.44 13.63 -8.70
C ALA A 747 1.61 14.87 -9.04
N GLN A 748 1.92 15.56 -10.15
CA GLN A 748 1.17 16.75 -10.59
C GLN A 748 -0.18 16.37 -11.19
N GLN A 749 -0.25 15.25 -11.92
CA GLN A 749 -1.49 14.79 -12.54
C GLN A 749 -2.45 14.12 -11.54
N LEU A 750 -1.91 13.49 -10.49
CA LEU A 750 -2.69 12.97 -9.36
C LEU A 750 -3.00 14.03 -8.30
N GLY A 751 -2.16 15.08 -8.21
CA GLY A 751 -2.17 16.07 -7.14
C GLY A 751 -3.31 17.09 -7.19
N ASN A 752 -3.98 17.25 -6.04
CA ASN A 752 -4.77 18.41 -5.60
C ASN A 752 -5.65 19.12 -6.65
N GLN A 753 -6.80 18.51 -6.93
CA GLN A 753 -8.04 19.25 -6.69
C GLN A 753 -8.75 18.57 -5.53
N ALA A 754 -8.95 19.33 -4.43
CA ALA A 754 -9.91 18.95 -3.41
C ALA A 754 -11.14 18.41 -4.13
N ASP A 755 -11.70 17.31 -3.63
CA ASP A 755 -13.05 16.91 -4.01
C ASP A 755 -13.99 18.05 -3.57
N ASN A 756 -14.03 19.15 -4.33
CA ASN A 756 -14.99 20.23 -4.29
C ASN A 756 -16.31 19.68 -4.84
N THR A 757 -16.74 18.56 -4.26
CA THR A 757 -18.15 18.26 -4.21
C THR A 757 -18.67 19.19 -3.12
N ASN A 758 -19.08 20.40 -3.53
CA ASN A 758 -20.03 21.21 -2.79
C ASN A 758 -21.33 20.39 -2.72
N TRP A 759 -21.33 19.36 -1.87
CA TRP A 759 -22.54 18.64 -1.55
C TRP A 759 -23.47 19.66 -0.91
N PRO A 760 -24.76 19.69 -1.30
CA PRO A 760 -25.72 20.49 -0.58
C PRO A 760 -25.64 20.13 0.92
N PRO A 761 -25.80 21.12 1.82
CA PRO A 761 -25.75 20.86 3.26
C PRO A 761 -26.74 19.74 3.61
N ARG A 762 -26.33 18.82 4.49
CA ARG A 762 -27.22 17.76 4.97
C ARG A 762 -28.45 18.41 5.60
N LEU A 763 -29.64 18.09 5.07
CA LEU A 763 -30.91 18.54 5.61
C LEU A 763 -31.03 18.05 7.07
N LYS A 764 -31.27 18.98 7.99
CA LYS A 764 -31.51 18.67 9.41
C LYS A 764 -33.03 18.54 9.60
N GLY A 765 -33.55 17.32 9.43
CA GLY A 765 -34.97 17.06 9.63
C GLY A 765 -35.44 17.38 11.05
N GLN A 766 -36.66 17.92 11.18
CA GLN A 766 -37.33 18.05 12.46
C GLN A 766 -37.90 16.68 12.90
N LYS A 767 -37.74 16.33 14.19
CA LYS A 767 -38.05 14.99 14.74
C LYS A 767 -39.55 14.62 14.78
N ARG A 768 -40.46 15.45 14.28
CA ARG A 768 -41.91 15.18 14.34
C ARG A 768 -42.39 14.66 13.00
N PHE A 769 -42.62 13.35 12.96
CA PHE A 769 -43.42 12.70 11.95
C PHE A 769 -44.88 12.79 12.38
N GLU A 770 -45.76 13.29 11.52
CA GLU A 770 -47.18 12.91 11.60
C GLU A 770 -47.31 11.52 10.98
N GLU A 771 -47.87 10.56 11.71
CA GLU A 771 -48.23 9.28 11.12
C GLU A 771 -49.40 9.53 10.16
N TYR A 772 -49.11 9.48 8.86
CA TYR A 772 -50.15 9.46 7.84
C TYR A 772 -50.97 8.16 7.97
N PRO A 773 -52.28 8.19 7.69
CA PRO A 773 -53.12 6.99 7.70
C PRO A 773 -52.51 5.94 6.79
N ARG A 774 -52.27 4.73 7.32
CA ARG A 774 -51.75 3.62 6.52
C ARG A 774 -52.84 3.19 5.55
N ALA A 775 -52.53 3.06 4.26
CA ALA A 775 -53.47 2.53 3.29
C ALA A 775 -53.80 1.07 3.65
N GLU A 776 -55.03 0.84 4.09
CA GLU A 776 -55.58 -0.50 4.18
C GLU A 776 -56.27 -0.84 2.87
N PHE A 777 -55.63 -1.70 2.10
CA PHE A 777 -56.20 -2.24 0.89
C PHE A 777 -57.16 -3.37 1.26
N PRO A 778 -58.47 -3.30 0.92
CA PRO A 778 -59.34 -4.45 1.09
C PRO A 778 -58.81 -5.63 0.26
N THR A 779 -59.01 -6.85 0.75
CA THR A 779 -58.64 -8.07 0.03
C THR A 779 -59.31 -8.06 -1.33
N PRO A 780 -58.55 -8.05 -2.45
CA PRO A 780 -59.12 -7.93 -3.77
C PRO A 780 -59.92 -9.20 -4.09
N ASN A 781 -61.09 -9.02 -4.69
CA ASN A 781 -61.93 -10.12 -5.15
C ASN A 781 -61.34 -10.72 -6.44
N THR A 782 -60.25 -11.48 -6.29
CA THR A 782 -59.47 -12.08 -7.39
C THR A 782 -59.83 -13.54 -7.63
N GLU A 783 -59.58 -14.02 -8.83
CA GLU A 783 -59.59 -15.45 -9.16
C GLU A 783 -58.21 -16.07 -8.90
N PHE A 784 -58.20 -17.33 -8.49
CA PHE A 784 -56.97 -18.11 -8.23
C PHE A 784 -56.00 -17.46 -7.23
N PHE A 785 -56.54 -16.85 -6.16
CA PHE A 785 -55.72 -16.22 -5.12
C PHE A 785 -54.81 -17.24 -4.43
N ASN A 786 -53.51 -16.96 -4.41
CA ASN A 786 -52.48 -17.88 -3.90
C ASN A 786 -51.87 -17.47 -2.54
N GLY A 787 -52.49 -16.52 -1.84
CA GLY A 787 -52.00 -15.96 -0.59
C GLY A 787 -51.26 -14.62 -0.75
N PHE A 788 -50.71 -14.33 -1.93
CA PHE A 788 -50.07 -13.05 -2.24
C PHE A 788 -50.78 -12.28 -3.35
N GLY A 789 -51.37 -12.97 -4.33
CA GLY A 789 -52.06 -12.33 -5.44
C GLY A 789 -52.95 -13.28 -6.25
N GLY A 790 -53.70 -12.70 -7.19
CA GLY A 790 -54.60 -13.42 -8.08
C GLY A 790 -55.03 -12.57 -9.27
N PHE A 791 -55.67 -13.19 -10.28
CA PHE A 791 -56.16 -12.47 -11.45
C PHE A 791 -57.42 -11.66 -11.13
N SER A 792 -57.57 -10.49 -11.75
CA SER A 792 -58.84 -9.76 -11.76
C SER A 792 -59.95 -10.61 -12.37
N LYS A 793 -61.22 -10.31 -12.04
CA LYS A 793 -62.38 -11.07 -12.54
C LYS A 793 -62.51 -11.08 -14.07
N ASP A 794 -61.97 -10.07 -14.74
CA ASP A 794 -61.92 -9.98 -16.20
C ASP A 794 -60.62 -10.58 -16.80
N GLY A 795 -59.71 -11.08 -15.96
CA GLY A 795 -58.45 -11.71 -16.35
C GLY A 795 -57.39 -10.77 -16.91
N LYS A 796 -57.61 -9.44 -16.87
CA LYS A 796 -56.72 -8.45 -17.50
C LYS A 796 -55.55 -8.01 -16.64
N GLU A 797 -55.67 -8.16 -15.33
CA GLU A 797 -54.64 -7.77 -14.37
C GLU A 797 -54.32 -8.92 -13.43
N TYR A 798 -53.06 -9.03 -13.03
CA TYR A 798 -52.65 -9.82 -11.88
C TYR A 798 -52.41 -8.88 -10.70
N ILE A 799 -53.22 -9.01 -9.65
CA ILE A 799 -53.23 -8.13 -8.49
C ILE A 799 -52.46 -8.82 -7.35
N ILE A 800 -51.37 -8.19 -6.93
CA ILE A 800 -50.51 -8.61 -5.82
C ILE A 800 -50.80 -7.68 -4.64
N GLN A 801 -51.03 -8.26 -3.48
CA GLN A 801 -51.18 -7.53 -2.23
C GLN A 801 -50.07 -7.91 -1.27
N LEU A 802 -49.29 -6.91 -0.89
CA LEU A 802 -48.13 -7.03 -0.01
C LEU A 802 -48.46 -6.30 1.29
N PRO A 803 -48.95 -6.98 2.34
CA PRO A 803 -49.04 -6.39 3.66
C PRO A 803 -47.68 -5.89 4.14
N ALA A 804 -47.67 -4.94 5.08
CA ALA A 804 -46.44 -4.47 5.71
C ALA A 804 -45.57 -5.66 6.18
N LYS A 805 -44.28 -5.63 5.82
CA LYS A 805 -43.26 -6.67 6.11
C LYS A 805 -43.48 -8.04 5.44
N VAL A 806 -44.54 -8.22 4.65
CA VAL A 806 -44.78 -9.44 3.88
C VAL A 806 -44.20 -9.29 2.48
N LYS A 807 -43.39 -10.26 2.07
CA LYS A 807 -42.71 -10.29 0.78
C LYS A 807 -43.14 -11.50 -0.02
N THR A 808 -43.13 -11.39 -1.35
CA THR A 808 -43.25 -12.55 -2.24
C THR A 808 -42.08 -13.51 -2.01
N PRO A 809 -42.24 -14.82 -2.28
CA PRO A 809 -41.13 -15.78 -2.18
C PRO A 809 -39.99 -15.50 -3.17
N SER A 810 -40.28 -14.84 -4.29
CA SER A 810 -39.32 -14.45 -5.33
C SER A 810 -39.90 -13.29 -6.13
N PRO A 811 -39.09 -12.51 -6.86
CA PRO A 811 -39.60 -11.43 -7.69
C PRO A 811 -40.60 -11.94 -8.72
N TRP A 812 -41.79 -11.35 -8.73
CA TRP A 812 -42.86 -11.58 -9.69
C TRP A 812 -42.77 -10.48 -10.74
N ILE A 813 -42.53 -10.86 -11.99
CA ILE A 813 -42.09 -9.94 -13.03
C ILE A 813 -43.20 -9.75 -14.06
N ASN A 814 -43.51 -8.50 -14.38
CA ASN A 814 -44.27 -8.12 -15.56
C ASN A 814 -43.31 -7.78 -16.70
N VAL A 815 -43.46 -8.47 -17.83
CA VAL A 815 -42.67 -8.23 -19.04
C VAL A 815 -43.51 -7.35 -19.97
N LEU A 816 -43.06 -6.12 -20.16
CA LEU A 816 -43.71 -5.15 -21.04
C LEU A 816 -42.88 -5.01 -22.31
N SER A 817 -43.36 -5.48 -23.46
CA SER A 817 -42.58 -5.38 -24.70
C SER A 817 -43.43 -5.15 -25.95
N ASN A 818 -42.80 -4.53 -26.94
CA ASN A 818 -43.22 -4.52 -28.34
C ASN A 818 -42.07 -5.05 -29.22
N GLU A 819 -42.19 -4.93 -30.54
CA GLU A 819 -41.20 -5.46 -31.50
C GLU A 819 -39.78 -4.92 -31.31
N HIS A 820 -39.63 -3.68 -30.79
CA HIS A 820 -38.34 -2.99 -30.74
C HIS A 820 -37.92 -2.55 -29.34
N PHE A 821 -38.81 -2.57 -28.35
CA PHE A 821 -38.52 -2.05 -27.01
C PHE A 821 -39.19 -2.90 -25.95
N GLY A 822 -38.55 -3.02 -24.78
CA GLY A 822 -39.21 -3.64 -23.64
C GLY A 822 -38.64 -3.26 -22.29
N ALA A 823 -39.37 -3.64 -21.26
CA ALA A 823 -39.09 -3.42 -19.86
C ALA A 823 -39.45 -4.66 -19.02
N LEU A 824 -38.67 -4.90 -17.96
CA LEU A 824 -39.01 -5.81 -16.87
C LEU A 824 -39.33 -4.96 -15.65
N VAL A 825 -40.47 -5.21 -15.03
CA VAL A 825 -40.91 -4.52 -13.81
C VAL A 825 -41.30 -5.58 -12.80
N THR A 826 -40.77 -5.50 -11.57
CA THR A 826 -41.08 -6.48 -10.53
C THR A 826 -42.19 -5.95 -9.62
N GLU A 827 -42.76 -6.80 -8.78
CA GLU A 827 -43.64 -6.35 -7.70
C GLU A 827 -42.93 -5.43 -6.70
N SER A 828 -41.60 -5.44 -6.67
CA SER A 828 -40.80 -4.66 -5.70
C SER A 828 -40.39 -3.29 -6.24
N ALA A 829 -40.04 -3.19 -7.53
CA ALA A 829 -39.64 -1.93 -8.15
C ALA A 829 -39.54 -2.02 -9.69
N MET A 830 -39.12 -0.91 -10.31
CA MET A 830 -38.72 -0.88 -11.70
C MET A 830 -37.41 -1.65 -11.92
N GLY A 831 -37.38 -2.45 -12.99
CA GLY A 831 -36.28 -3.34 -13.35
C GLY A 831 -35.43 -2.78 -14.50
N THR A 832 -35.25 -3.54 -15.57
CA THR A 832 -34.41 -3.15 -16.73
C THR A 832 -35.25 -2.77 -17.93
N VAL A 833 -34.70 -1.94 -18.83
CA VAL A 833 -35.29 -1.63 -20.15
C VAL A 833 -34.27 -1.84 -21.26
N TRP A 834 -34.72 -2.20 -22.46
CA TRP A 834 -33.86 -2.53 -23.61
C TRP A 834 -34.45 -2.09 -24.95
N PHE A 835 -33.59 -2.00 -25.96
CA PHE A 835 -33.95 -1.76 -27.36
C PHE A 835 -33.50 -2.91 -28.26
N GLY A 836 -34.45 -3.59 -28.90
CA GLY A 836 -34.25 -4.72 -29.81
C GLY A 836 -33.95 -6.03 -29.10
N ASN A 837 -32.78 -6.13 -28.45
CA ASN A 837 -32.33 -7.36 -27.79
C ASN A 837 -32.17 -7.16 -26.28
N SER A 838 -32.94 -7.90 -25.48
CA SER A 838 -32.96 -7.79 -24.01
C SER A 838 -31.66 -8.24 -23.31
N GLN A 839 -30.80 -8.99 -23.99
CA GLN A 839 -29.52 -9.44 -23.46
C GLN A 839 -28.39 -8.46 -23.82
N LEU A 840 -28.33 -8.04 -25.08
CA LEU A 840 -27.22 -7.28 -25.65
C LEU A 840 -27.40 -5.75 -25.60
N ASN A 841 -28.64 -5.26 -25.66
CA ASN A 841 -28.95 -3.83 -25.85
C ASN A 841 -29.80 -3.26 -24.72
N ARG A 842 -29.38 -3.51 -23.47
CA ARG A 842 -30.01 -2.94 -22.26
C ARG A 842 -29.64 -1.47 -22.12
N LEU A 843 -30.63 -0.60 -21.88
CA LEU A 843 -30.42 0.82 -21.59
C LEU A 843 -30.25 1.08 -20.09
N LEU A 844 -30.96 0.30 -19.26
CA LEU A 844 -30.80 0.27 -17.81
C LEU A 844 -30.18 -1.06 -17.37
N PRO A 845 -29.31 -1.09 -16.35
CA PRO A 845 -28.70 -2.33 -15.86
C PRO A 845 -29.77 -3.35 -15.44
N TRP A 846 -29.56 -4.62 -15.76
CA TRP A 846 -30.36 -5.72 -15.21
C TRP A 846 -29.61 -6.37 -14.05
N SER A 847 -30.31 -6.58 -12.93
CA SER A 847 -29.82 -7.39 -11.82
C SER A 847 -30.48 -8.77 -11.84
N ASN A 848 -29.66 -9.82 -11.98
CA ASN A 848 -30.12 -11.20 -11.83
C ASN A 848 -29.93 -11.67 -10.37
N ASP A 849 -30.50 -10.91 -9.44
CA ASP A 849 -30.42 -11.15 -8.00
C ASP A 849 -31.85 -11.28 -7.44
N PRO A 850 -32.38 -12.51 -7.33
CA PRO A 850 -33.75 -12.72 -6.88
C PRO A 850 -33.93 -12.48 -5.36
N ILE A 851 -32.84 -12.36 -4.60
CA ILE A 851 -32.90 -12.20 -3.15
C ILE A 851 -33.14 -10.73 -2.84
N SER A 852 -32.22 -9.86 -3.26
CA SER A 852 -32.28 -8.43 -2.96
C SER A 852 -33.11 -7.63 -3.97
N ASP A 853 -33.36 -8.17 -5.17
CA ASP A 853 -34.06 -7.53 -6.29
C ASP A 853 -33.75 -6.01 -6.43
N PRO A 854 -32.47 -5.62 -6.57
CA PRO A 854 -32.11 -4.23 -6.51
C PRO A 854 -32.64 -3.49 -7.75
N PRO A 855 -33.40 -2.39 -7.58
CA PRO A 855 -33.89 -1.61 -8.71
C PRO A 855 -32.75 -0.98 -9.50
N SER A 856 -32.95 -0.86 -10.82
CA SER A 856 -32.00 -0.16 -11.68
C SER A 856 -32.22 1.37 -11.66
N ASP A 857 -33.47 1.77 -11.40
CA ASP A 857 -33.95 3.14 -11.29
C ASP A 857 -34.95 3.27 -10.13
N ALA A 858 -34.98 4.44 -9.50
CA ALA A 858 -35.85 4.70 -8.36
C ALA A 858 -36.25 6.18 -8.30
N ILE A 859 -37.48 6.42 -7.86
CA ILE A 859 -37.99 7.77 -7.59
C ILE A 859 -38.04 7.96 -6.08
N TYR A 860 -37.21 8.86 -5.57
CA TYR A 860 -37.23 9.26 -4.16
C TYR A 860 -38.09 10.51 -3.99
N ILE A 861 -39.00 10.46 -3.03
CA ILE A 861 -39.83 11.59 -2.61
C ILE A 861 -39.33 12.00 -1.23
N ARG A 862 -39.11 13.30 -1.03
CA ARG A 862 -38.67 13.86 0.25
C ARG A 862 -39.52 15.06 0.62
N ASP A 863 -39.96 15.09 1.86
CA ASP A 863 -40.53 16.25 2.50
C ASP A 863 -39.38 17.19 2.94
N GLU A 864 -39.34 18.42 2.42
CA GLU A 864 -38.26 19.37 2.72
C GLU A 864 -38.35 19.98 4.14
N ASP A 865 -39.53 19.97 4.77
CA ASP A 865 -39.74 20.52 6.12
C ASP A 865 -39.30 19.51 7.19
N THR A 866 -39.70 18.24 7.02
CA THR A 866 -39.38 17.16 7.97
C THR A 866 -38.07 16.43 7.64
N GLY A 867 -37.66 16.45 6.37
CA GLY A 867 -36.55 15.65 5.86
C GLY A 867 -36.86 14.15 5.74
N ALA A 868 -38.10 13.74 5.99
CA ALA A 868 -38.58 12.39 5.74
C ALA A 868 -38.50 12.09 4.24
N PHE A 869 -38.10 10.87 3.88
CA PHE A 869 -38.08 10.44 2.48
C PHE A 869 -38.56 9.00 2.33
N TRP A 870 -39.20 8.73 1.19
CA TRP A 870 -39.72 7.43 0.78
C TRP A 870 -39.58 7.31 -0.75
N ASN A 871 -40.13 6.25 -1.33
CA ASN A 871 -40.16 6.05 -2.78
C ASN A 871 -41.54 5.56 -3.22
N ALA A 872 -41.81 5.63 -4.53
CA ALA A 872 -43.13 5.30 -5.10
C ALA A 872 -43.43 3.78 -5.17
N THR A 873 -42.45 2.94 -4.84
CA THR A 873 -42.46 1.48 -5.01
C THR A 873 -42.11 0.80 -3.67
N PRO A 874 -42.28 -0.53 -3.50
CA PRO A 874 -41.84 -1.22 -2.27
C PRO A 874 -40.32 -1.16 -1.98
N SER A 875 -39.49 -0.97 -3.00
CA SER A 875 -38.02 -0.88 -2.96
C SER A 875 -37.56 0.34 -3.75
N PRO A 876 -36.50 1.10 -3.36
CA PRO A 876 -35.40 0.70 -2.46
C PRO A 876 -35.49 1.15 -1.00
N VAL A 877 -36.44 2.00 -0.58
CA VAL A 877 -36.62 2.35 0.83
C VAL A 877 -37.69 1.44 1.43
N LEU A 878 -37.25 0.43 2.19
CA LEU A 878 -38.16 -0.45 2.90
C LEU A 878 -38.95 0.35 3.94
N THR A 879 -40.27 0.36 3.76
CA THR A 879 -41.24 1.05 4.61
C THR A 879 -42.17 0.02 5.26
N ASP A 880 -42.67 0.34 6.46
CA ASP A 880 -43.68 -0.48 7.16
C ASP A 880 -45.10 -0.19 6.61
N THR A 881 -45.22 -0.04 5.28
CA THR A 881 -46.48 0.22 4.58
C THR A 881 -46.89 -0.99 3.75
N SER A 882 -48.20 -1.15 3.56
CA SER A 882 -48.75 -2.15 2.66
C SER A 882 -48.72 -1.61 1.23
N TYR A 883 -48.54 -2.48 0.24
CA TYR A 883 -48.60 -2.13 -1.16
C TYR A 883 -49.60 -3.01 -1.90
N ARG A 884 -50.30 -2.41 -2.87
CA ARG A 884 -51.01 -3.16 -3.91
C ARG A 884 -50.29 -2.92 -5.23
N VAL A 885 -49.93 -4.01 -5.90
CA VAL A 885 -49.27 -3.97 -7.22
C VAL A 885 -50.17 -4.64 -8.23
N ARG A 886 -50.42 -3.97 -9.36
CA ARG A 886 -51.24 -4.51 -10.45
C ARG A 886 -50.40 -4.62 -11.70
N HIS A 887 -50.19 -5.84 -12.17
CA HIS A 887 -49.54 -6.12 -13.44
C HIS A 887 -50.61 -6.32 -14.51
N GLY A 888 -50.68 -5.40 -15.46
CA GLY A 888 -51.57 -5.49 -16.61
C GLY A 888 -50.81 -5.58 -17.92
N GLN A 889 -51.52 -5.80 -19.02
CA GLN A 889 -50.93 -5.79 -20.35
C GLN A 889 -50.46 -4.36 -20.71
N GLY A 890 -49.15 -4.15 -20.74
CA GLY A 890 -48.54 -2.86 -21.10
C GLY A 890 -48.30 -1.89 -19.94
N TYR A 891 -48.65 -2.24 -18.69
CA TYR A 891 -48.45 -1.36 -17.53
C TYR A 891 -48.29 -2.13 -16.21
N THR A 892 -47.68 -1.46 -15.24
CA THR A 892 -47.69 -1.85 -13.83
C THR A 892 -48.09 -0.65 -12.99
N VAL A 893 -48.98 -0.84 -12.00
CA VAL A 893 -49.37 0.19 -11.04
C VAL A 893 -48.93 -0.22 -9.64
N TYR A 894 -48.35 0.73 -8.89
CA TYR A 894 -48.04 0.60 -7.47
C TYR A 894 -48.92 1.57 -6.66
N GLU A 895 -49.55 1.07 -5.60
CA GLU A 895 -50.41 1.83 -4.68
C GLU A 895 -49.89 1.59 -3.25
N ASN A 896 -49.71 2.65 -2.44
CA ASN A 896 -49.16 2.56 -1.08
C ASN A 896 -49.87 3.45 -0.04
#